data_AF-A0A918I343-F1
#
_entry.id   AF-A0A918I343-F1
#
_cell.length_a   1.000
_cell.length_b   1.000
_cell.length_c   1.000
_cell.angle_alpha   90.00
_cell.angle_beta   90.00
_cell.angle_gamma   90.00
#
_symmetry.space_group_name_H-M   'P 1'
#
loop_
_entity.id
_entity.type
_entity.pdbx_description
1 polymer ?
#
loop_
_entity_poly.entity_id
_entity_poly.type
_entity_poly.pdbx_seq_one_letter_code
_entity_poly.pdbx_strand_id
1 'polypeptide(L)'
;MGGATKNNVSTAHLGERFVRHPLTGRNLKELKVADNASAILARDKNKLKRKAEKKTSDGKDRYIAPTGFSLNKGRFGDFPEGEEAAHQRGWLAYMTVGVPLVEERGDIAQPPPDVISKQTYVNRTDPTPTKWSHTVEFSISNTISWQLQGQVQLTFGAKVIASLQQQLQQSMAANKSDKTTVKNSKDNQGTDKESQSQTTSTTTVTSTATGTGELSAQLMLGIAASVSGSLNTSFKTTSTLSGEVASRVDILATQRRQVRRFDYEFPISFGGWVALYYPEPVEVKETSPEGPQAKEPAYSNVIAWKFGETGTPAEAFDLTGEGKPFTQKGEAEVVSTLAGVHEVFELEKLNFDKKYHPLHKNGDKRQAFPAKSPVELATGLGTADGLALDPVNQKAYVTDRGGKLYKVDLASGRTDWVLEKLGQVNDVALDLPGDKAYIADWSGRRLITVSLSDPTASPITVAQGMHAYGIALDLPGNKAYVADVEGGKLIELDLTSQPAKERRSWSVPRAAGVALNGGKAYVGQYDRDGLYEINLEAEGGAPQSVATALGHSVRVALDGAAHAYVCDSYGNNLREVTVTEDETKGLQRVVAGALGPVCGIALDRSNGLIYVANRWGKLLQMPGVLPRTPGQP
;
A
#
# COMPACT_ATOMS: atom_id res chain seq x y z
N MET A 1 -32.40 56.70 5.64
CA MET A 1 -31.09 56.08 5.92
C MET A 1 -30.85 56.11 7.42
N GLY A 2 -31.23 55.05 8.13
CA GLY A 2 -30.83 54.86 9.53
C GLY A 2 -29.63 53.92 9.52
N GLY A 3 -28.48 54.40 9.98
CA GLY A 3 -27.26 53.60 10.06
C GLY A 3 -27.40 52.41 11.02
N ALA A 4 -26.55 51.40 10.82
CA ALA A 4 -26.56 50.16 11.59
C ALA A 4 -26.41 50.41 13.10
N THR A 5 -27.38 49.90 13.87
CA THR A 5 -27.36 49.91 15.33
C THR A 5 -26.29 48.94 15.85
N LYS A 6 -25.35 49.46 16.65
CA LYS A 6 -24.24 48.71 17.23
C LYS A 6 -24.76 47.77 18.34
N ASN A 7 -24.57 46.47 18.16
CA ASN A 7 -24.87 45.45 19.18
C ASN A 7 -23.58 45.11 19.94
N ASN A 8 -23.54 45.36 21.24
CA ASN A 8 -22.35 45.22 22.10
C ASN A 8 -22.12 43.79 22.62
N VAL A 9 -22.74 42.75 22.04
CA VAL A 9 -22.67 41.37 22.59
C VAL A 9 -22.00 40.34 21.68
N SER A 10 -21.57 40.71 20.46
CA SER A 10 -20.45 40.10 19.69
C SER A 10 -20.60 40.39 18.20
N THR A 11 -19.47 40.61 17.52
CA THR A 11 -19.36 40.54 16.06
C THR A 11 -19.59 39.11 15.61
N ALA A 12 -20.63 38.90 14.80
CA ALA A 12 -21.02 37.59 14.30
C ALA A 12 -19.86 36.85 13.61
N HIS A 13 -19.68 35.59 14.01
CA HIS A 13 -19.28 34.52 13.10
C HIS A 13 -20.33 33.41 13.23
N LEU A 14 -20.56 32.72 12.10
CA LEU A 14 -21.66 31.79 11.85
C LEU A 14 -21.98 30.84 13.02
N GLY A 15 -23.27 30.53 13.17
CA GLY A 15 -23.84 29.70 14.24
C GLY A 15 -23.46 28.22 14.20
N GLU A 16 -22.16 27.91 14.30
CA GLU A 16 -21.66 26.61 14.72
C GLU A 16 -21.16 26.74 16.17
N ARG A 17 -21.74 25.94 17.06
CA ARG A 17 -21.68 26.10 18.51
C ARG A 17 -20.25 25.99 19.06
N PHE A 18 -19.58 27.11 19.34
CA PHE A 18 -18.47 27.15 20.27
C PHE A 18 -18.98 26.78 21.68
N VAL A 19 -18.85 25.52 22.08
CA VAL A 19 -19.26 25.07 23.41
C VAL A 19 -18.20 25.54 24.41
N ARG A 20 -18.60 26.40 25.35
CA ARG A 20 -17.75 26.80 26.47
C ARG A 20 -17.67 25.65 27.47
N HIS A 21 -16.45 25.22 27.78
CA HIS A 21 -16.20 24.17 28.76
C HIS A 21 -15.59 24.76 30.03
N PRO A 22 -16.14 24.47 31.23
CA PRO A 22 -15.50 24.89 32.47
C PRO A 22 -14.07 24.33 32.57
N LEU A 23 -13.12 25.18 32.95
CA LEU A 23 -11.73 24.77 33.12
C LEU A 23 -11.60 23.88 34.38
N THR A 24 -11.50 22.57 34.21
CA THR A 24 -11.52 21.63 35.35
C THR A 24 -10.17 21.52 36.06
N GLY A 25 -10.17 20.97 37.27
CA GLY A 25 -8.92 20.68 37.99
C GLY A 25 -7.99 19.71 37.26
N ARG A 26 -8.52 18.83 36.40
CA ARG A 26 -7.70 17.95 35.55
C ARG A 26 -7.01 18.76 34.46
N ASN A 27 -7.74 19.65 33.78
CA ASN A 27 -7.21 20.52 32.74
C ASN A 27 -6.10 21.43 33.27
N LEU A 28 -6.28 21.97 34.49
CA LEU A 28 -5.26 22.79 35.16
C LEU A 28 -3.96 22.01 35.43
N LYS A 29 -4.04 20.71 35.71
CA LYS A 29 -2.87 19.82 35.87
C LYS A 29 -2.23 19.49 34.52
N GLU A 30 -3.04 19.16 33.52
CA GLU A 30 -2.58 18.88 32.15
C GLU A 30 -1.82 20.08 31.57
N LEU A 31 -2.32 21.30 31.79
CA LEU A 31 -1.66 22.56 31.41
C LEU A 31 -0.44 22.93 32.28
N LYS A 32 -0.13 22.15 33.31
CA LYS A 32 0.96 22.42 34.27
C LYS A 32 0.92 23.85 34.83
N VAL A 33 -0.28 24.33 35.18
CA VAL A 33 -0.47 25.71 35.66
C VAL A 33 0.25 25.92 36.99
N ALA A 34 0.28 24.91 37.86
CA ALA A 34 0.99 24.97 39.13
C ALA A 34 2.51 25.15 38.94
N ASP A 35 3.12 24.32 38.09
CA ASP A 35 4.56 24.36 37.81
C ASP A 35 5.00 25.69 37.19
N ASN A 36 4.10 26.34 36.44
CA ASN A 36 4.39 27.58 35.72
C ASN A 36 3.82 28.85 36.39
N ALA A 37 3.22 28.75 37.58
CA ALA A 37 2.48 29.84 38.21
C ALA A 37 3.30 31.12 38.37
N SER A 38 4.54 31.00 38.84
CA SER A 38 5.46 32.14 39.00
C SER A 38 5.84 32.76 37.67
N ALA A 39 6.03 31.96 36.62
CA ALA A 39 6.35 32.45 35.28
C ALA A 39 5.16 33.19 34.65
N ILE A 40 3.94 32.67 34.82
CA ILE A 40 2.70 33.31 34.34
C ILE A 40 2.52 34.68 35.00
N LEU A 41 2.65 34.76 36.34
CA LEU A 41 2.55 36.03 37.07
C LEU A 41 3.65 37.02 36.70
N ALA A 42 4.89 36.54 36.51
CA ALA A 42 6.01 37.39 36.11
C ALA A 42 5.81 37.98 34.71
N ARG A 43 5.29 37.19 33.76
CA ARG A 43 5.01 37.62 32.38
C ARG A 43 3.96 38.72 32.32
N ASP A 44 2.84 38.55 33.02
CA ASP A 44 1.74 39.52 32.98
C ASP A 44 1.87 40.63 34.05
N LYS A 45 2.94 40.62 34.86
CA LYS A 45 3.17 41.52 36.00
C LYS A 45 2.89 42.99 35.72
N ASN A 46 3.29 43.52 34.57
CA ASN A 46 3.09 44.93 34.24
C ASN A 46 1.63 45.25 33.88
N LYS A 47 0.94 44.31 33.23
CA LYS A 47 -0.49 44.43 32.84
C LYS A 47 -1.39 44.33 34.06
N LEU A 48 -1.01 43.50 35.02
CA LEU A 48 -1.78 43.20 36.24
C LEU A 48 -1.51 44.19 37.38
N LYS A 49 -0.97 45.38 37.13
CA LYS A 49 -0.78 46.36 38.22
C LYS A 49 -2.09 47.04 38.57
N ARG A 50 -2.37 47.19 39.86
CA ARG A 50 -3.55 47.91 40.36
C ARG A 50 -3.16 48.89 41.48
N LYS A 51 -3.91 49.98 41.59
CA LYS A 51 -3.70 51.03 42.58
C LYS A 51 -4.00 50.47 43.97
N ALA A 52 -3.02 50.53 44.86
CA ALA A 52 -3.17 50.15 46.26
C ALA A 52 -3.91 51.23 47.05
N GLU A 53 -4.66 50.81 48.07
CA GLU A 53 -5.32 51.70 49.03
C GLU A 53 -4.30 52.57 49.78
N LYS A 54 -3.19 51.96 50.20
CA LYS A 54 -2.09 52.66 50.88
C LYS A 54 -1.21 53.40 49.87
N LYS A 55 -1.22 54.73 50.00
CA LYS A 55 -0.32 55.66 49.30
C LYS A 55 1.12 55.52 49.81
N THR A 56 2.06 56.02 49.01
CA THR A 56 3.46 56.19 49.42
C THR A 56 3.57 57.19 50.57
N SER A 57 4.72 57.19 51.28
CA SER A 57 5.05 58.17 52.32
C SER A 57 4.86 59.62 51.87
N ASP A 58 5.03 59.86 50.56
CA ASP A 58 4.95 61.18 49.93
C ASP A 58 3.54 61.52 49.40
N GLY A 59 2.53 60.71 49.75
CA GLY A 59 1.13 60.93 49.37
C GLY A 59 0.78 60.59 47.91
N LYS A 60 1.70 59.99 47.15
CA LYS A 60 1.47 59.54 45.76
C LYS A 60 0.83 58.16 45.71
N ASP A 61 0.03 57.94 44.66
CA ASP A 61 -0.58 56.64 44.38
C ASP A 61 0.49 55.58 44.11
N ARG A 62 0.28 54.38 44.64
CA ARG A 62 1.18 53.24 44.48
C ARG A 62 0.48 52.14 43.70
N TYR A 63 1.20 51.52 42.77
CA TYR A 63 0.69 50.39 41.98
C TYR A 63 1.46 49.13 42.34
N ILE A 64 0.72 48.09 42.74
CA ILE A 64 1.28 46.78 43.09
C ILE A 64 0.78 45.71 42.12
N ALA A 65 1.51 44.61 42.02
CA ALA A 65 1.17 43.46 41.20
C ALA A 65 0.68 42.30 42.08
N PRO A 66 -0.11 41.37 41.55
CA PRO A 66 -0.58 40.22 42.31
C PRO A 66 0.56 39.23 42.57
N THR A 67 0.45 38.48 43.67
CA THR A 67 1.40 37.43 44.07
C THR A 67 0.81 36.02 43.92
N GLY A 68 -0.51 35.91 43.75
CA GLY A 68 -1.21 34.66 43.54
C GLY A 68 -2.44 34.82 42.67
N PHE A 69 -2.95 33.73 42.13
CA PHE A 69 -4.20 33.71 41.38
C PHE A 69 -4.98 32.42 41.59
N SER A 70 -6.29 32.49 41.37
CA SER A 70 -7.18 31.34 41.40
C SER A 70 -8.00 31.25 40.11
N LEU A 71 -8.03 30.05 39.52
CA LEU A 71 -8.85 29.69 38.37
C LEU A 71 -9.82 28.59 38.80
N ASN A 72 -11.12 28.89 38.75
CA ASN A 72 -12.16 28.04 39.30
C ASN A 72 -11.82 27.58 40.74
N LYS A 73 -11.57 26.29 40.96
CA LYS A 73 -11.21 25.74 42.28
C LYS A 73 -9.69 25.69 42.53
N GLY A 74 -8.87 25.90 41.50
CA GLY A 74 -7.41 25.89 41.62
C GLY A 74 -6.90 27.17 42.25
N ARG A 75 -5.86 27.06 43.07
CA ARG A 75 -5.12 28.17 43.69
C ARG A 75 -3.65 28.02 43.30
N PHE A 76 -3.00 29.11 42.91
CA PHE A 76 -1.66 29.11 42.33
C PHE A 76 -0.84 30.31 42.81
N GLY A 77 0.47 30.16 42.87
CA GLY A 77 1.36 31.16 43.49
C GLY A 77 1.04 31.34 44.98
N ASP A 78 1.10 32.57 45.47
CA ASP A 78 0.87 32.88 46.89
C ASP A 78 -0.62 33.11 47.22
N PHE A 79 -1.54 32.48 46.46
CA PHE A 79 -2.98 32.63 46.70
C PHE A 79 -3.37 31.92 48.01
N PRO A 80 -3.85 32.61 49.05
CA PRO A 80 -4.05 32.02 50.37
C PRO A 80 -5.13 30.94 50.39
N GLU A 81 -4.96 29.90 51.21
CA GLU A 81 -6.00 28.88 51.42
C GLU A 81 -7.24 29.44 52.14
N GLY A 82 -7.04 30.45 52.99
CA GLY A 82 -8.12 31.14 53.71
C GLY A 82 -8.99 32.05 52.84
N GLU A 83 -8.55 32.38 51.62
CA GLU A 83 -9.32 33.17 50.67
C GLU A 83 -10.21 32.30 49.80
N GLU A 84 -11.43 32.78 49.53
CA GLU A 84 -12.34 32.12 48.61
C GLU A 84 -11.74 32.07 47.19
N ALA A 85 -11.72 30.89 46.59
CA ALA A 85 -11.29 30.67 45.22
C ALA A 85 -12.27 31.31 44.23
N ALA A 86 -11.82 31.50 42.98
CA ALA A 86 -12.64 32.11 41.92
C ALA A 86 -14.02 31.45 41.77
N HIS A 87 -14.10 30.12 41.83
CA HIS A 87 -15.37 29.40 41.75
C HIS A 87 -16.31 29.72 42.93
N GLN A 88 -15.78 29.82 44.16
CA GLN A 88 -16.60 30.14 45.34
C GLN A 88 -17.23 31.54 45.21
N ARG A 89 -16.54 32.45 44.52
CA ARG A 89 -17.01 33.80 44.19
C ARG A 89 -17.91 33.88 42.95
N GLY A 90 -18.19 32.74 42.29
CA GLY A 90 -18.94 32.70 41.03
C GLY A 90 -18.16 33.19 39.80
N TRP A 91 -16.85 33.39 39.94
CA TRP A 91 -15.96 33.83 38.86
C TRP A 91 -15.46 32.59 38.11
N LEU A 92 -16.10 32.32 36.98
CA LEU A 92 -15.85 31.11 36.20
C LEU A 92 -14.84 31.36 35.09
N ALA A 93 -13.81 30.52 35.05
CA ALA A 93 -12.91 30.37 33.94
C ALA A 93 -13.35 29.20 33.06
N TYR A 94 -13.35 29.40 31.76
CA TYR A 94 -13.73 28.41 30.76
C TYR A 94 -12.69 28.36 29.64
N MET A 95 -12.76 27.29 28.86
CA MET A 95 -12.02 27.14 27.61
C MET A 95 -13.01 26.96 26.47
N THR A 96 -12.61 27.42 25.29
CA THR A 96 -13.36 27.31 24.05
C THR A 96 -12.52 26.52 23.05
N VAL A 97 -13.10 25.48 22.46
CA VAL A 97 -12.48 24.72 21.37
C VAL A 97 -12.95 25.36 20.07
N GLY A 98 -12.00 25.83 19.26
CA GLY A 98 -12.31 26.43 17.97
C GLY A 98 -12.46 25.42 16.84
N VAL A 99 -12.70 25.92 15.63
CA VAL A 99 -12.83 25.09 14.43
C VAL A 99 -11.48 24.44 14.11
N PRO A 100 -11.41 23.12 13.92
CA PRO A 100 -10.16 22.44 13.59
C PRO A 100 -9.72 22.80 12.15
N LEU A 101 -8.43 23.08 11.99
CA LEU A 101 -7.80 23.08 10.66
C LEU A 101 -7.46 21.64 10.30
N VAL A 102 -7.83 21.17 9.11
CA VAL A 102 -7.60 19.78 8.69
C VAL A 102 -6.88 19.76 7.35
N GLU A 103 -5.79 18.99 7.28
CA GLU A 103 -4.97 18.80 6.09
C GLU A 103 -4.92 17.32 5.72
N GLU A 104 -5.07 17.01 4.43
CA GLU A 104 -4.96 15.65 3.92
C GLU A 104 -3.52 15.34 3.49
N ARG A 105 -3.00 14.17 3.89
CA ARG A 105 -1.70 13.67 3.42
C ARG A 105 -1.84 12.98 2.06
N GLY A 106 -1.03 13.43 1.10
CA GLY A 106 -1.05 12.92 -0.28
C GLY A 106 -0.08 11.76 -0.56
N ASP A 107 0.83 11.44 0.37
CA ASP A 107 1.91 10.46 0.22
C ASP A 107 1.53 9.05 0.71
N ILE A 108 0.33 8.60 0.36
CA ILE A 108 -0.21 7.31 0.82
C ILE A 108 -0.36 6.36 -0.36
N ALA A 109 0.35 5.24 -0.32
CA ALA A 109 0.17 4.13 -1.26
C ALA A 109 -1.23 3.52 -1.09
N GLN A 110 -1.98 3.47 -2.19
CA GLN A 110 -3.36 2.96 -2.18
C GLN A 110 -3.36 1.44 -2.37
N PRO A 111 -4.25 0.70 -1.68
CA PRO A 111 -4.35 -0.73 -1.85
C PRO A 111 -4.90 -1.10 -3.25
N PRO A 112 -4.58 -2.30 -3.77
CA PRO A 112 -5.10 -2.77 -5.04
C PRO A 112 -6.63 -2.91 -5.05
N PRO A 113 -7.26 -2.95 -6.23
CA PRO A 113 -8.68 -3.26 -6.37
C PRO A 113 -9.01 -4.69 -5.91
N ASP A 114 -10.03 -4.84 -5.08
CA ASP A 114 -10.62 -6.13 -4.71
C ASP A 114 -11.61 -6.60 -5.79
N VAL A 115 -11.58 -7.88 -6.17
CA VAL A 115 -12.61 -8.48 -7.03
C VAL A 115 -13.73 -9.03 -6.15
N ILE A 116 -14.94 -8.48 -6.25
CA ILE A 116 -16.11 -8.93 -5.48
C ILE A 116 -16.78 -10.13 -6.15
N SER A 117 -16.93 -10.10 -7.48
CA SER A 117 -17.60 -11.15 -8.24
C SER A 117 -17.02 -11.23 -9.65
N LYS A 118 -16.89 -12.45 -10.17
CA LYS A 118 -16.58 -12.71 -11.58
C LYS A 118 -17.50 -13.84 -12.06
N GLN A 119 -18.31 -13.59 -13.07
CA GLN A 119 -19.24 -14.58 -13.59
C GLN A 119 -19.29 -14.60 -15.12
N THR A 120 -19.32 -15.80 -15.69
CA THR A 120 -19.41 -16.02 -17.14
C THR A 120 -20.75 -16.63 -17.49
N TYR A 121 -21.47 -16.03 -18.44
CA TYR A 121 -22.69 -16.58 -19.03
C TYR A 121 -22.39 -17.03 -20.45
N VAL A 122 -22.80 -18.24 -20.82
CA VAL A 122 -22.62 -18.80 -22.16
C VAL A 122 -23.99 -19.20 -22.72
N ASN A 123 -24.39 -18.58 -23.82
CA ASN A 123 -25.55 -18.98 -24.60
C ASN A 123 -25.15 -20.11 -25.57
N ARG A 124 -25.82 -21.25 -25.48
CA ARG A 124 -25.60 -22.44 -26.32
C ARG A 124 -26.71 -22.67 -27.36
N THR A 125 -27.68 -21.76 -27.49
CA THR A 125 -28.85 -21.92 -28.37
C THR A 125 -28.75 -21.14 -29.67
N ASP A 126 -27.55 -21.02 -30.25
CA ASP A 126 -27.32 -20.31 -31.53
C ASP A 126 -28.37 -20.70 -32.60
N PRO A 127 -29.08 -19.73 -33.22
CA PRO A 127 -28.89 -18.28 -33.19
C PRO A 127 -29.84 -17.49 -32.29
N THR A 128 -30.55 -18.10 -31.33
CA THR A 128 -31.51 -17.36 -30.50
C THR A 128 -30.82 -16.66 -29.32
N PRO A 129 -30.85 -15.30 -29.23
CA PRO A 129 -30.31 -14.58 -28.08
C PRO A 129 -31.09 -14.91 -26.80
N THR A 130 -30.38 -15.02 -25.68
CA THR A 130 -30.98 -15.32 -24.36
C THR A 130 -30.69 -14.17 -23.40
N LYS A 131 -31.66 -13.84 -22.55
CA LYS A 131 -31.52 -12.81 -21.53
C LYS A 131 -30.67 -13.29 -20.35
N TRP A 132 -29.79 -12.43 -19.86
CA TRP A 132 -29.02 -12.66 -18.64
C TRP A 132 -29.20 -11.49 -17.67
N SER A 133 -29.05 -11.80 -16.38
CA SER A 133 -29.02 -10.82 -15.31
C SER A 133 -28.03 -11.27 -14.25
N HIS A 134 -27.21 -10.34 -13.77
CA HIS A 134 -26.26 -10.54 -12.69
C HIS A 134 -26.43 -9.41 -11.67
N THR A 135 -26.85 -9.78 -10.48
CA THR A 135 -26.99 -8.88 -9.33
C THR A 135 -25.91 -9.21 -8.32
N VAL A 136 -25.10 -8.20 -8.00
CA VAL A 136 -24.13 -8.27 -6.91
C VAL A 136 -24.62 -7.36 -5.80
N GLU A 137 -24.75 -7.95 -4.62
CA GLU A 137 -24.99 -7.22 -3.39
C GLU A 137 -23.75 -7.33 -2.51
N PHE A 138 -23.23 -6.21 -2.05
CA PHE A 138 -22.13 -6.20 -1.10
C PHE A 138 -22.33 -5.12 -0.05
N SER A 139 -21.83 -5.41 1.15
CA SER A 139 -21.83 -4.50 2.28
C SER A 139 -20.39 -4.13 2.61
N ILE A 140 -20.13 -2.84 2.77
CA ILE A 140 -18.84 -2.32 3.19
C ILE A 140 -19.01 -1.77 4.60
N SER A 141 -18.08 -2.11 5.50
CA SER A 141 -17.99 -1.55 6.84
C SER A 141 -16.61 -0.94 7.02
N ASN A 142 -16.55 0.33 7.42
CA ASN A 142 -15.32 1.07 7.66
C ASN A 142 -15.31 1.59 9.09
N THR A 143 -14.13 1.60 9.71
CA THR A 143 -13.89 2.27 11.00
C THR A 143 -13.02 3.48 10.76
N ILE A 144 -13.54 4.65 11.08
CA ILE A 144 -12.79 5.91 11.10
C ILE A 144 -12.28 6.09 12.52
N SER A 145 -10.98 6.26 12.69
CA SER A 145 -10.37 6.47 14.01
C SER A 145 -9.56 7.75 14.01
N TRP A 146 -9.69 8.54 15.07
CA TRP A 146 -8.90 9.75 15.28
C TRP A 146 -8.40 9.86 16.71
N GLN A 147 -7.16 10.31 16.85
CA GLN A 147 -6.49 10.43 18.13
C GLN A 147 -5.65 11.72 18.20
N LEU A 148 -5.55 12.26 19.41
CA LEU A 148 -4.68 13.39 19.71
C LEU A 148 -3.24 12.95 19.85
N GLN A 149 -2.32 13.75 19.30
CA GLN A 149 -0.88 13.59 19.48
C GLN A 149 -0.38 14.48 20.64
N GLY A 150 0.63 13.98 21.37
CA GLY A 150 1.42 14.78 22.33
C GLY A 150 1.27 14.42 23.82
N GLN A 151 2.16 14.98 24.65
CA GLN A 151 2.27 14.72 26.09
C GLN A 151 1.19 15.39 26.96
N VAL A 152 0.46 16.39 26.44
CA VAL A 152 -0.59 17.11 27.15
C VAL A 152 -1.92 16.87 26.45
N GLN A 153 -2.63 15.81 26.86
CA GLN A 153 -4.00 15.57 26.42
C GLN A 153 -4.93 16.39 27.32
N LEU A 154 -5.43 17.53 26.85
CA LEU A 154 -6.50 18.21 27.59
C LEU A 154 -7.74 17.30 27.57
N THR A 155 -8.20 16.84 28.74
CA THR A 155 -9.38 15.97 28.79
C THR A 155 -10.65 16.81 28.61
N PHE A 156 -11.26 16.75 27.43
CA PHE A 156 -12.57 17.31 27.14
C PHE A 156 -13.63 16.24 27.46
N GLY A 157 -14.36 16.42 28.57
CA GLY A 157 -15.23 15.36 29.14
C GLY A 157 -16.24 14.72 28.16
N ALA A 158 -16.65 13.48 28.47
CA ALA A 158 -17.41 12.55 27.64
C ALA A 158 -18.85 12.95 27.19
N LYS A 159 -19.29 14.21 27.37
CA LYS A 159 -20.71 14.61 27.27
C LYS A 159 -21.19 15.17 25.92
N VAL A 160 -20.34 15.30 24.89
CA VAL A 160 -20.72 15.86 23.58
C VAL A 160 -21.17 14.80 22.56
N ILE A 161 -20.72 13.55 22.73
CA ILE A 161 -20.97 12.46 21.77
C ILE A 161 -22.48 12.13 21.65
N ALA A 162 -23.22 12.16 22.77
CA ALA A 162 -24.58 11.64 22.82
C ALA A 162 -25.65 12.54 22.15
N SER A 163 -25.55 13.88 22.28
CA SER A 163 -26.54 14.79 21.70
C SER A 163 -26.35 15.02 20.19
N LEU A 164 -25.11 14.92 19.73
CA LEU A 164 -24.80 15.01 18.30
C LEU A 164 -25.22 13.73 17.55
N GLN A 165 -25.08 12.56 18.18
CA GLN A 165 -25.58 11.27 17.68
C GLN A 165 -27.08 11.33 17.33
N GLN A 166 -27.87 12.08 18.10
CA GLN A 166 -29.31 12.25 17.89
C GLN A 166 -29.64 13.18 16.72
N GLN A 167 -28.86 14.24 16.51
CA GLN A 167 -29.05 15.20 15.41
C GLN A 167 -28.61 14.61 14.06
N LEU A 168 -27.58 13.75 14.06
CA LEU A 168 -27.18 12.96 12.88
C LEU A 168 -28.28 11.98 12.46
N GLN A 169 -28.87 11.23 13.40
CA GLN A 169 -29.96 10.28 13.12
C GLN A 169 -31.14 10.91 12.35
N GLN A 170 -31.46 12.18 12.62
CA GLN A 170 -32.58 12.88 11.97
C GLN A 170 -32.27 13.32 10.53
N SER A 171 -31.04 13.77 10.25
CA SER A 171 -30.64 14.19 8.90
C SER A 171 -30.54 13.03 7.90
N MET A 172 -30.27 11.80 8.39
CA MET A 172 -29.96 10.63 7.58
C MET A 172 -31.19 9.80 7.18
N ALA A 173 -32.34 9.98 7.83
CA ALA A 173 -33.59 9.31 7.47
C ALA A 173 -34.15 9.77 6.09
N ALA A 174 -33.56 10.79 5.47
CA ALA A 174 -34.06 11.43 4.25
C ALA A 174 -33.33 11.00 2.94
N ASN A 175 -32.19 10.30 3.00
CA ASN A 175 -31.35 10.07 1.82
C ASN A 175 -31.47 8.64 1.27
N LYS A 176 -32.43 8.43 0.37
CA LYS A 176 -32.49 7.26 -0.53
C LYS A 176 -32.14 7.72 -1.94
N SER A 177 -31.13 7.12 -2.56
CA SER A 177 -30.72 7.44 -3.94
C SER A 177 -30.84 6.21 -4.83
N ASP A 178 -31.66 6.32 -5.87
CA ASP A 178 -31.78 5.34 -6.96
C ASP A 178 -31.18 5.97 -8.23
N LYS A 179 -30.20 5.29 -8.85
CA LYS A 179 -29.55 5.75 -10.09
C LYS A 179 -29.67 4.67 -11.16
N THR A 180 -30.40 4.99 -12.22
CA THR A 180 -30.52 4.16 -13.42
C THR A 180 -29.70 4.80 -14.54
N THR A 181 -28.72 4.08 -15.08
CA THR A 181 -27.90 4.53 -16.21
C THR A 181 -28.14 3.59 -17.40
N VAL A 182 -28.51 4.14 -18.56
CA VAL A 182 -28.62 3.37 -19.81
C VAL A 182 -27.34 3.60 -20.60
N LYS A 183 -26.55 2.55 -20.86
CA LYS A 183 -25.37 2.64 -21.72
C LYS A 183 -25.75 2.15 -23.13
N ASN A 184 -25.44 2.96 -24.14
CA ASN A 184 -25.46 2.49 -25.52
C ASN A 184 -24.14 1.75 -25.79
N SER A 185 -24.24 0.50 -26.21
CA SER A 185 -23.11 -0.27 -26.75
C SER A 185 -22.46 0.50 -27.90
N LYS A 186 -21.12 0.41 -28.00
CA LYS A 186 -20.31 1.11 -29.01
C LYS A 186 -20.72 0.79 -30.45
N ASP A 187 -21.42 -0.35 -30.64
CA ASP A 187 -21.88 -0.85 -31.94
C ASP A 187 -23.41 -0.81 -32.12
N ASN A 188 -24.14 -0.12 -31.23
CA ASN A 188 -25.59 0.13 -31.35
C ASN A 188 -26.44 -1.14 -31.54
N GLN A 189 -26.02 -2.28 -30.99
CA GLN A 189 -26.87 -3.47 -30.81
C GLN A 189 -26.94 -3.80 -29.32
N GLY A 190 -28.09 -3.52 -28.71
CA GLY A 190 -28.38 -3.79 -27.29
C GLY A 190 -28.64 -2.52 -26.48
N THR A 191 -29.60 -2.60 -25.54
CA THR A 191 -29.85 -1.57 -24.53
C THR A 191 -29.37 -2.09 -23.18
N ASP A 192 -28.19 -1.67 -22.74
CA ASP A 192 -27.68 -2.06 -21.43
C ASP A 192 -28.33 -1.16 -20.38
N LYS A 193 -29.12 -1.76 -19.50
CA LYS A 193 -29.69 -1.05 -18.34
C LYS A 193 -28.89 -1.41 -17.10
N GLU A 194 -28.16 -0.43 -16.60
CA GLU A 194 -27.51 -0.48 -15.29
C GLU A 194 -28.46 0.19 -14.28
N SER A 195 -28.95 -0.57 -13.31
CA SER A 195 -29.74 -0.03 -12.20
C SER A 195 -28.95 -0.24 -10.91
N GLN A 196 -28.53 0.87 -10.31
CA GLN A 196 -27.90 0.89 -9.01
C GLN A 196 -28.91 1.45 -8.01
N SER A 197 -29.29 0.63 -7.03
CA SER A 197 -30.08 1.08 -5.88
C SER A 197 -29.23 0.89 -4.64
N GLN A 198 -29.07 1.97 -3.89
CA GLN A 198 -28.30 1.95 -2.65
C GLN A 198 -29.28 2.04 -1.49
N THR A 199 -29.29 1.01 -0.64
CA THR A 199 -30.15 0.97 0.54
C THR A 199 -29.32 0.70 1.78
N THR A 200 -29.35 1.65 2.71
CA THR A 200 -28.64 1.62 3.98
C THR A 200 -29.37 0.76 5.01
N SER A 201 -28.68 -0.19 5.64
CA SER A 201 -29.21 -0.94 6.79
C SER A 201 -28.20 -0.95 7.94
N THR A 202 -28.64 -0.49 9.13
CA THR A 202 -27.82 -0.36 10.35
C THR A 202 -27.89 -1.62 11.23
N THR A 203 -26.78 -2.02 11.84
CA THR A 203 -26.81 -2.62 13.19
C THR A 203 -25.77 -1.92 14.06
N THR A 204 -26.26 -1.26 15.12
CA THR A 204 -25.55 -0.46 16.13
C THR A 204 -24.64 0.67 15.58
N VAL A 205 -25.21 1.88 15.61
CA VAL A 205 -24.69 3.20 15.23
C VAL A 205 -24.64 3.45 13.72
N THR A 206 -25.64 4.24 13.29
CA THR A 206 -26.04 4.58 11.92
C THR A 206 -25.20 5.72 11.34
N SER A 207 -24.57 5.52 10.16
CA SER A 207 -24.46 6.54 9.10
C SER A 207 -24.02 5.91 7.77
N THR A 208 -24.51 6.44 6.65
CA THR A 208 -24.08 6.09 5.27
C THR A 208 -23.97 7.31 4.40
N ALA A 209 -22.97 7.34 3.52
CA ALA A 209 -23.11 7.91 2.18
C ALA A 209 -21.97 7.48 1.24
N THR A 210 -22.20 7.69 -0.05
CA THR A 210 -21.42 7.33 -1.23
C THR A 210 -20.64 8.55 -1.74
N GLY A 211 -19.32 8.42 -1.91
CA GLY A 211 -18.48 9.44 -2.56
C GLY A 211 -17.48 10.15 -1.65
N THR A 212 -16.44 10.71 -2.26
CA THR A 212 -15.24 11.28 -1.61
C THR A 212 -15.49 12.57 -0.81
N GLY A 213 -16.50 13.36 -1.20
CA GLY A 213 -16.84 14.64 -0.55
C GLY A 213 -17.54 14.50 0.80
N GLU A 214 -18.48 13.57 0.94
CA GLU A 214 -19.35 13.45 2.13
C GLU A 214 -18.68 12.70 3.29
N LEU A 215 -17.73 11.80 3.00
CA LEU A 215 -16.90 11.14 4.01
C LEU A 215 -15.98 12.13 4.75
N SER A 216 -15.48 13.13 4.01
CA SER A 216 -14.67 14.21 4.56
C SER A 216 -15.50 15.09 5.50
N ALA A 217 -16.77 15.35 5.16
CA ALA A 217 -17.70 16.08 6.03
C ALA A 217 -18.03 15.30 7.32
N GLN A 218 -18.14 13.97 7.27
CA GLN A 218 -18.39 13.13 8.46
C GLN A 218 -17.17 13.04 9.38
N LEU A 219 -15.96 12.95 8.82
CA LEU A 219 -14.73 13.06 9.61
C LEU A 219 -14.65 14.42 10.32
N MET A 220 -14.92 15.51 9.60
CA MET A 220 -14.95 16.86 10.17
C MET A 220 -15.97 16.98 11.29
N LEU A 221 -17.16 16.38 11.13
CA LEU A 221 -18.18 16.32 12.19
C LEU A 221 -17.72 15.50 13.39
N GLY A 222 -17.07 14.34 13.19
CA GLY A 222 -16.56 13.49 14.27
C GLY A 222 -15.42 14.14 15.07
N ILE A 223 -14.48 14.78 14.37
CA ILE A 223 -13.43 15.61 14.94
C ILE A 223 -14.07 16.78 15.71
N ALA A 224 -14.98 17.54 15.09
CA ALA A 224 -15.66 18.66 15.75
C ALA A 224 -16.49 18.24 16.99
N ALA A 225 -17.00 17.00 17.02
CA ALA A 225 -17.77 16.43 18.13
C ALA A 225 -16.89 16.00 19.31
N SER A 226 -15.71 15.47 19.01
CA SER A 226 -14.82 14.86 19.99
C SER A 226 -13.39 14.94 19.48
N VAL A 227 -12.49 15.38 20.36
CA VAL A 227 -11.09 15.58 20.01
C VAL A 227 -10.35 14.25 19.74
N SER A 228 -10.92 13.11 20.17
CA SER A 228 -10.50 11.75 19.85
C SER A 228 -11.69 10.79 19.87
N GLY A 229 -11.72 9.79 19.01
CA GLY A 229 -12.84 8.85 18.93
C GLY A 229 -12.73 7.87 17.76
N SER A 230 -13.76 7.04 17.63
CA SER A 230 -13.93 6.15 16.48
C SER A 230 -15.37 6.14 16.01
N LEU A 231 -15.59 6.14 14.70
CA LEU A 231 -16.90 6.07 14.06
C LEU A 231 -16.92 4.90 13.08
N ASN A 232 -17.84 3.95 13.27
CA ASN A 232 -18.09 2.90 12.29
C ASN A 232 -19.15 3.38 11.29
N THR A 233 -18.90 3.18 10.01
CA THR A 233 -19.85 3.47 8.94
C THR A 233 -20.03 2.20 8.11
N SER A 234 -21.24 1.91 7.67
CA SER A 234 -21.47 0.77 6.78
C SER A 234 -22.57 1.04 5.78
N PHE A 235 -22.32 0.72 4.51
CA PHE A 235 -23.31 0.86 3.44
C PHE A 235 -23.44 -0.43 2.66
N LYS A 236 -24.65 -0.67 2.18
CA LYS A 236 -24.99 -1.80 1.32
C LYS A 236 -25.30 -1.27 -0.07
N THR A 237 -24.59 -1.82 -1.05
CA THR A 237 -24.75 -1.49 -2.46
C THR A 237 -25.27 -2.71 -3.18
N THR A 238 -26.33 -2.52 -3.96
CA THR A 238 -26.83 -3.53 -4.89
C THR A 238 -26.65 -3.01 -6.30
N SER A 239 -25.88 -3.72 -7.11
CA SER A 239 -25.67 -3.42 -8.52
C SER A 239 -26.19 -4.56 -9.36
N THR A 240 -27.14 -4.27 -10.26
CA THR A 240 -27.67 -5.24 -11.21
C THR A 240 -27.31 -4.81 -12.63
N LEU A 241 -26.65 -5.72 -13.34
CA LEU A 241 -26.43 -5.65 -14.77
C LEU A 241 -27.28 -6.71 -15.45
N SER A 242 -27.95 -6.35 -16.53
CA SER A 242 -28.76 -7.27 -17.32
C SER A 242 -28.72 -6.90 -18.79
N GLY A 243 -28.80 -7.91 -19.66
CA GLY A 243 -28.74 -7.72 -21.11
C GLY A 243 -29.15 -8.98 -21.87
N GLU A 244 -29.01 -8.94 -23.19
CA GLU A 244 -29.16 -10.11 -24.08
C GLU A 244 -27.79 -10.58 -24.52
N VAL A 245 -27.55 -11.90 -24.55
CA VAL A 245 -26.29 -12.49 -24.98
C VAL A 245 -26.52 -13.52 -26.08
N ALA A 246 -25.83 -13.35 -27.20
CA ALA A 246 -25.89 -14.29 -28.32
C ALA A 246 -24.93 -15.48 -28.15
N SER A 247 -23.75 -15.27 -27.53
CA SER A 247 -22.69 -16.28 -27.39
C SER A 247 -22.15 -16.39 -25.96
N ARG A 248 -21.41 -15.39 -25.48
CA ARG A 248 -20.78 -15.42 -24.15
C ARG A 248 -20.57 -14.00 -23.63
N VAL A 249 -20.77 -13.81 -22.33
CA VAL A 249 -20.46 -12.57 -21.62
C VAL A 249 -19.75 -12.88 -20.31
N ASP A 250 -18.65 -12.19 -20.04
CA ASP A 250 -17.95 -12.23 -18.76
C ASP A 250 -18.26 -10.94 -18.00
N ILE A 251 -18.67 -11.06 -16.74
CA ILE A 251 -19.06 -9.93 -15.88
C ILE A 251 -18.12 -9.90 -14.69
N LEU A 252 -17.63 -8.70 -14.37
CA LEU A 252 -16.71 -8.47 -13.26
C LEU A 252 -17.23 -7.33 -12.38
N ALA A 253 -17.38 -7.60 -11.09
CA ALA A 253 -17.60 -6.58 -10.07
C ALA A 253 -16.30 -6.39 -9.28
N THR A 254 -15.76 -5.17 -9.28
CA THR A 254 -14.56 -4.81 -8.51
C THR A 254 -14.84 -3.64 -7.56
N GLN A 255 -14.06 -3.57 -6.49
CA GLN A 255 -14.15 -2.53 -5.47
C GLN A 255 -12.76 -2.03 -5.13
N ARG A 256 -12.55 -0.71 -5.21
CA ARG A 256 -11.29 -0.08 -4.81
C ARG A 256 -11.42 0.48 -3.40
N ARG A 257 -10.46 0.16 -2.53
CA ARG A 257 -10.29 0.83 -1.23
C ARG A 257 -9.33 2.01 -1.41
N GLN A 258 -9.54 3.06 -0.63
CA GLN A 258 -8.68 4.22 -0.57
C GLN A 258 -8.38 4.53 0.89
N VAL A 259 -7.10 4.53 1.26
CA VAL A 259 -6.65 4.98 2.59
C VAL A 259 -6.34 6.47 2.50
N ARG A 260 -6.94 7.25 3.38
CA ARG A 260 -6.71 8.70 3.53
C ARG A 260 -6.32 8.98 4.97
N ARG A 261 -5.24 9.74 5.17
CA ARG A 261 -4.81 10.21 6.48
C ARG A 261 -4.93 11.72 6.53
N PHE A 262 -5.43 12.23 7.65
CA PHE A 262 -5.63 13.64 7.88
C PHE A 262 -4.89 14.06 9.14
N ASP A 263 -4.17 15.16 9.05
CA ASP A 263 -3.66 15.88 10.21
C ASP A 263 -4.68 16.97 10.57
N TYR A 264 -5.00 17.12 11.85
CA TYR A 264 -5.88 18.18 12.31
C TYR A 264 -5.30 18.93 13.50
N GLU A 265 -5.63 20.23 13.58
CA GLU A 265 -5.18 21.13 14.63
C GLU A 265 -6.34 21.91 15.23
N PHE A 266 -6.57 21.74 16.54
CA PHE A 266 -7.57 22.48 17.29
C PHE A 266 -6.98 23.72 17.95
N PRO A 267 -7.46 24.92 17.64
CA PRO A 267 -7.18 26.10 18.44
C PRO A 267 -7.99 26.06 19.73
N ILE A 268 -7.34 26.24 20.87
CA ILE A 268 -7.97 26.33 22.19
C ILE A 268 -7.74 27.73 22.74
N SER A 269 -8.82 28.43 23.05
CA SER A 269 -8.79 29.71 23.75
C SER A 269 -9.31 29.54 25.18
N PHE A 270 -8.93 30.48 26.04
CA PHE A 270 -9.41 30.56 27.42
C PHE A 270 -10.18 31.85 27.64
N GLY A 271 -11.18 31.83 28.52
CA GLY A 271 -12.08 32.94 28.75
C GLY A 271 -12.69 32.95 30.14
N GLY A 272 -13.30 34.07 30.53
CA GLY A 272 -14.03 34.25 31.77
C GLY A 272 -13.31 35.16 32.76
N TRP A 273 -13.27 34.73 34.02
CA TRP A 273 -12.75 35.55 35.13
C TRP A 273 -11.75 34.77 35.98
N VAL A 274 -10.64 35.43 36.30
CA VAL A 274 -9.62 34.94 37.25
C VAL A 274 -9.69 35.76 38.53
N ALA A 275 -9.48 35.13 39.67
CA ALA A 275 -9.29 35.83 40.94
C ALA A 275 -7.81 36.11 41.14
N LEU A 276 -7.42 37.38 41.25
CA LEU A 276 -6.04 37.79 41.52
C LEU A 276 -5.91 38.20 42.97
N TYR A 277 -4.89 37.67 43.65
CA TYR A 277 -4.57 38.02 45.03
C TYR A 277 -3.42 39.02 45.09
N TYR A 278 -3.64 40.10 45.84
CA TYR A 278 -2.67 41.14 46.12
C TYR A 278 -2.34 41.14 47.62
N PRO A 279 -1.07 41.40 47.99
CA PRO A 279 -0.65 41.44 49.39
C PRO A 279 -1.31 42.58 50.20
N GLU A 280 -1.87 43.58 49.52
CA GLU A 280 -2.59 44.70 50.11
C GLU A 280 -3.87 45.01 49.31
N PRO A 281 -4.90 45.62 49.93
CA PRO A 281 -6.12 46.00 49.22
C PRO A 281 -5.84 46.91 48.03
N VAL A 282 -6.39 46.56 46.87
CA VAL A 282 -6.29 47.32 45.63
C VAL A 282 -7.66 47.69 45.09
N GLU A 283 -7.70 48.75 44.28
CA GLU A 283 -8.92 49.28 43.66
C GLU A 283 -9.65 48.21 42.83
N VAL A 284 -10.94 48.04 43.12
CA VAL A 284 -11.84 47.14 42.39
C VAL A 284 -12.43 47.86 41.18
N LYS A 285 -12.15 47.37 39.96
CA LYS A 285 -12.67 47.96 38.70
C LYS A 285 -13.72 47.12 37.99
N GLU A 286 -13.57 45.79 38.03
CA GLU A 286 -14.44 44.88 37.28
C GLU A 286 -15.74 44.60 38.03
N THR A 287 -16.56 45.64 38.13
CA THR A 287 -17.76 45.66 38.98
C THR A 287 -19.06 45.46 38.20
N SER A 288 -20.08 44.92 38.86
CA SER A 288 -21.42 44.72 38.27
C SER A 288 -22.03 46.02 37.75
N PRO A 289 -22.66 46.04 36.55
CA PRO A 289 -23.06 44.89 35.74
C PRO A 289 -22.04 44.41 34.70
N GLU A 290 -20.93 45.13 34.50
CA GLU A 290 -19.95 44.84 33.45
C GLU A 290 -18.92 43.78 33.87
N GLY A 291 -18.68 43.64 35.17
CA GLY A 291 -17.83 42.61 35.77
C GLY A 291 -18.53 41.84 36.90
N PRO A 292 -17.91 40.77 37.42
CA PRO A 292 -18.58 39.83 38.31
C PRO A 292 -18.44 40.20 39.80
N GLN A 293 -17.68 41.26 40.12
CA GLN A 293 -17.45 41.70 41.49
C GLN A 293 -18.46 42.78 41.91
N ALA A 294 -18.83 42.83 43.19
CA ALA A 294 -19.66 43.91 43.71
C ALA A 294 -18.89 45.24 43.71
N LYS A 295 -19.61 46.38 43.61
CA LYS A 295 -19.00 47.72 43.68
C LYS A 295 -18.44 48.05 45.06
N GLU A 296 -18.95 47.41 46.10
CA GLU A 296 -18.46 47.53 47.47
C GLU A 296 -17.92 46.18 47.96
N PRO A 297 -16.76 46.15 48.65
CA PRO A 297 -15.90 47.30 48.98
C PRO A 297 -15.09 47.83 47.78
N ALA A 298 -14.75 49.13 47.81
CA ALA A 298 -13.98 49.79 46.73
C ALA A 298 -12.52 49.30 46.62
N TYR A 299 -11.98 48.74 47.71
CA TYR A 299 -10.66 48.12 47.77
C TYR A 299 -10.77 46.68 48.29
N SER A 300 -10.04 45.75 47.68
CA SER A 300 -10.01 44.35 48.10
C SER A 300 -8.66 43.70 47.81
N ASN A 301 -8.27 42.73 48.64
CA ASN A 301 -7.10 41.89 48.38
C ASN A 301 -7.31 40.91 47.22
N VAL A 302 -8.56 40.53 46.95
CA VAL A 302 -8.92 39.61 45.87
C VAL A 302 -9.83 40.32 44.88
N ILE A 303 -9.35 40.51 43.65
CA ILE A 303 -10.12 41.17 42.60
C ILE A 303 -10.37 40.25 41.41
N ALA A 304 -11.51 40.45 40.76
CA ALA A 304 -11.80 39.83 39.49
C ALA A 304 -10.97 40.48 38.38
N TRP A 305 -10.46 39.66 37.47
CA TRP A 305 -9.73 40.14 36.30
C TRP A 305 -10.16 39.36 35.05
N LYS A 306 -10.17 40.06 33.90
CA LYS A 306 -10.56 39.48 32.62
C LYS A 306 -9.58 38.39 32.22
N PHE A 307 -10.08 37.20 31.90
CA PHE A 307 -9.26 36.05 31.53
C PHE A 307 -9.35 35.80 30.03
N GLY A 308 -8.20 35.70 29.37
CA GLY A 308 -8.05 35.42 27.93
C GLY A 308 -8.97 36.26 27.04
N GLU A 309 -9.84 35.60 26.27
CA GLU A 309 -10.75 36.22 25.29
C GLU A 309 -11.78 37.21 25.89
N THR A 310 -11.93 37.24 27.22
CA THR A 310 -12.82 38.21 27.90
C THR A 310 -12.21 39.61 27.98
N GLY A 311 -10.90 39.76 27.78
CA GLY A 311 -10.21 41.04 27.71
C GLY A 311 -9.49 41.26 26.39
N THR A 312 -8.86 42.42 26.24
CA THR A 312 -7.94 42.67 25.12
C THR A 312 -6.57 42.04 25.42
N PRO A 313 -5.74 41.72 24.41
CA PRO A 313 -4.39 41.16 24.64
C PRO A 313 -3.48 42.03 25.54
N ALA A 314 -3.76 43.33 25.63
CA ALA A 314 -3.03 44.27 26.48
C ALA A 314 -3.46 44.21 27.95
N GLU A 315 -4.67 43.72 28.24
CA GLU A 315 -5.32 43.85 29.55
C GLU A 315 -5.71 42.50 30.16
N ALA A 316 -5.87 41.44 29.36
CA ALA A 316 -6.29 40.14 29.85
C ALA A 316 -5.17 39.41 30.58
N PHE A 317 -5.54 38.65 31.62
CA PHE A 317 -4.69 37.61 32.17
C PHE A 317 -4.66 36.45 31.18
N ASP A 318 -3.47 35.98 30.80
CA ASP A 318 -3.32 34.89 29.82
C ASP A 318 -2.66 33.68 30.48
N LEU A 319 -3.00 32.47 30.03
CA LEU A 319 -2.22 31.27 30.36
C LEU A 319 -1.21 30.95 29.25
N THR A 320 -1.49 31.36 28.01
CA THR A 320 -0.69 31.08 26.82
C THR A 320 0.44 32.09 26.65
N GLY A 321 1.52 31.71 25.97
CA GLY A 321 2.65 32.61 25.68
C GLY A 321 2.25 33.71 24.70
N GLU A 322 2.94 34.86 24.73
CA GLU A 322 2.59 36.01 23.87
C GLU A 322 2.41 35.60 22.40
N GLY A 323 1.20 35.78 21.88
CA GLY A 323 0.85 35.54 20.48
C GLY A 323 0.81 34.08 20.04
N LYS A 324 0.93 33.10 20.94
CA LYS A 324 0.86 31.67 20.60
C LYS A 324 -0.45 31.06 21.10
N PRO A 325 -1.47 30.88 20.24
CA PRO A 325 -2.66 30.14 20.63
C PRO A 325 -2.25 28.74 21.07
N PHE A 326 -2.90 28.20 22.11
CA PHE A 326 -2.69 26.81 22.47
C PHE A 326 -3.33 25.95 21.39
N THR A 327 -2.53 25.15 20.70
CA THR A 327 -3.04 24.26 19.65
C THR A 327 -2.79 22.81 19.97
N GLN A 328 -3.76 21.96 19.66
CA GLN A 328 -3.65 20.53 19.86
C GLN A 328 -3.75 19.81 18.52
N LYS A 329 -2.72 19.01 18.22
CA LYS A 329 -2.62 18.28 16.97
C LYS A 329 -3.12 16.85 17.14
N GLY A 330 -3.71 16.30 16.09
CA GLY A 330 -4.10 14.90 16.04
C GLY A 330 -4.03 14.34 14.63
N GLU A 331 -4.07 13.02 14.56
CA GLU A 331 -4.12 12.28 13.31
C GLU A 331 -5.45 11.53 13.22
N ALA A 332 -6.03 11.53 12.03
CA ALA A 332 -7.19 10.71 11.69
C ALA A 332 -6.89 9.84 10.48
N GLU A 333 -7.35 8.60 10.53
CA GLU A 333 -7.26 7.67 9.41
C GLU A 333 -8.66 7.26 8.97
N VAL A 334 -8.90 7.35 7.66
CA VAL A 334 -10.14 7.00 7.02
C VAL A 334 -9.85 6.00 5.91
N VAL A 335 -10.52 4.84 5.99
CA VAL A 335 -10.61 3.91 4.86
C VAL A 335 -11.90 4.21 4.12
N SER A 336 -11.78 4.79 2.94
CA SER A 336 -12.88 5.04 2.00
C SER A 336 -12.92 3.94 0.94
N THR A 337 -14.07 3.78 0.30
CA THR A 337 -14.23 2.93 -0.87
C THR A 337 -14.73 3.78 -2.03
N LEU A 338 -13.98 3.80 -3.13
CA LEU A 338 -14.42 4.44 -4.37
C LEU A 338 -15.54 3.58 -4.96
N ALA A 339 -16.65 4.17 -5.43
CA ALA A 339 -17.84 3.45 -5.89
C ALA A 339 -17.50 2.17 -6.69
N GLY A 340 -18.11 1.04 -6.31
CA GLY A 340 -17.86 -0.26 -6.96
C GLY A 340 -18.08 -0.19 -8.47
N VAL A 341 -17.14 -0.77 -9.22
CA VAL A 341 -17.14 -0.79 -10.67
C VAL A 341 -17.69 -2.14 -11.12
N HIS A 342 -18.84 -2.13 -11.79
CA HIS A 342 -19.50 -3.31 -12.33
C HIS A 342 -19.42 -3.24 -13.86
N GLU A 343 -18.55 -4.07 -14.45
CA GLU A 343 -18.20 -4.00 -15.87
C GLU A 343 -18.55 -5.30 -16.61
N VAL A 344 -19.02 -5.14 -17.84
CA VAL A 344 -19.36 -6.21 -18.78
C VAL A 344 -18.26 -6.29 -19.83
N PHE A 345 -17.71 -7.49 -20.03
CA PHE A 345 -16.78 -7.80 -21.11
C PHE A 345 -17.50 -8.72 -22.10
N GLU A 346 -17.85 -8.20 -23.27
CA GLU A 346 -18.34 -9.01 -24.39
C GLU A 346 -17.14 -9.62 -25.13
N LEU A 347 -17.09 -10.96 -25.23
CA LEU A 347 -16.03 -11.68 -25.94
C LEU A 347 -16.61 -12.50 -27.09
N GLU A 348 -16.19 -12.11 -28.30
CA GLU A 348 -16.28 -12.80 -29.59
C GLU A 348 -17.63 -13.43 -30.03
N LYS A 349 -18.02 -13.10 -31.27
CA LYS A 349 -19.04 -13.83 -32.04
C LYS A 349 -18.55 -15.26 -32.30
N LEU A 350 -19.25 -16.26 -31.76
CA LEU A 350 -19.08 -17.66 -32.15
C LEU A 350 -19.66 -17.84 -33.55
N ASN A 351 -18.80 -17.94 -34.56
CA ASN A 351 -19.22 -18.16 -35.94
C ASN A 351 -19.09 -19.66 -36.29
N PHE A 352 -20.23 -20.37 -36.38
CA PHE A 352 -20.30 -21.82 -36.63
C PHE A 352 -20.17 -22.20 -38.11
N ASP A 353 -19.78 -21.27 -38.97
CA ASP A 353 -19.50 -21.57 -40.38
C ASP A 353 -18.30 -22.54 -40.47
N LYS A 354 -18.51 -23.70 -41.14
CA LYS A 354 -17.57 -24.84 -41.23
C LYS A 354 -16.17 -24.44 -41.73
N LYS A 355 -16.07 -23.33 -42.46
CA LYS A 355 -14.82 -22.69 -42.87
C LYS A 355 -13.92 -22.27 -41.70
N TYR A 356 -14.51 -21.89 -40.56
CA TYR A 356 -13.81 -21.42 -39.35
C TYR A 356 -13.76 -22.50 -38.25
N HIS A 357 -14.19 -23.72 -38.54
CA HIS A 357 -14.14 -24.85 -37.62
C HIS A 357 -12.67 -25.29 -37.40
N PRO A 358 -12.23 -25.59 -36.16
CA PRO A 358 -10.82 -25.84 -35.82
C PRO A 358 -10.19 -27.10 -36.46
N LEU A 359 -10.98 -27.91 -37.18
CA LEU A 359 -10.52 -29.07 -37.95
C LEU A 359 -10.47 -28.80 -39.47
N HIS A 360 -10.91 -27.63 -39.93
CA HIS A 360 -10.88 -27.25 -41.33
C HIS A 360 -9.49 -26.67 -41.67
N LYS A 361 -8.66 -27.46 -42.34
CA LYS A 361 -7.36 -27.00 -42.84
C LYS A 361 -7.55 -26.19 -44.12
N ASN A 362 -7.37 -24.89 -44.05
CA ASN A 362 -6.82 -24.10 -45.15
C ASN A 362 -6.01 -22.92 -44.60
N GLY A 363 -4.83 -22.72 -45.21
CA GLY A 363 -3.64 -22.09 -44.64
C GLY A 363 -3.77 -20.69 -44.03
N ASP A 364 -3.20 -20.58 -42.83
CA ASP A 364 -2.54 -19.45 -42.15
C ASP A 364 -3.00 -18.00 -42.37
N LYS A 365 -3.42 -17.34 -41.27
CA LYS A 365 -2.59 -16.38 -40.48
C LYS A 365 -3.38 -15.78 -39.29
N ARG A 366 -2.86 -15.98 -38.06
CA ARG A 366 -3.31 -15.31 -36.82
C ARG A 366 -2.59 -13.97 -36.63
N GLN A 367 -3.29 -13.01 -36.05
CA GLN A 367 -2.86 -11.64 -35.82
C GLN A 367 -1.71 -11.56 -34.78
N ALA A 368 -0.63 -10.88 -35.16
CA ALA A 368 0.59 -10.66 -34.37
C ALA A 368 0.87 -9.14 -34.25
N PHE A 369 1.46 -8.71 -33.14
CA PHE A 369 2.08 -7.37 -32.97
C PHE A 369 3.46 -7.52 -32.30
N PRO A 370 4.40 -6.59 -32.56
CA PRO A 370 5.73 -6.98 -33.04
C PRO A 370 6.76 -7.11 -31.91
N ALA A 371 6.99 -8.33 -31.43
CA ALA A 371 8.37 -8.74 -31.20
C ALA A 371 8.95 -9.05 -32.58
N LYS A 372 10.19 -8.60 -32.89
CA LYS A 372 10.87 -9.08 -34.10
C LYS A 372 10.79 -10.61 -34.10
N SER A 373 10.40 -11.20 -35.25
CA SER A 373 10.29 -12.65 -35.36
C SER A 373 11.56 -13.32 -34.84
N PRO A 374 11.46 -14.45 -34.13
CA PRO A 374 12.62 -15.21 -33.70
C PRO A 374 13.55 -15.42 -34.88
N VAL A 375 14.81 -15.04 -34.71
CA VAL A 375 15.84 -15.21 -35.74
C VAL A 375 16.50 -16.55 -35.51
N GLU A 376 16.45 -17.43 -36.49
CA GLU A 376 17.21 -18.67 -36.46
C GLU A 376 18.70 -18.35 -36.61
N LEU A 377 19.48 -18.63 -35.58
CA LEU A 377 20.91 -18.37 -35.55
C LEU A 377 21.71 -19.62 -35.95
N ALA A 378 21.30 -20.79 -35.47
CA ALA A 378 21.96 -22.05 -35.79
C ALA A 378 20.96 -23.21 -35.83
N THR A 379 21.32 -24.26 -36.58
CA THR A 379 20.57 -25.52 -36.68
C THR A 379 21.51 -26.73 -36.56
N GLY A 380 20.94 -27.93 -36.47
CA GLY A 380 21.72 -29.17 -36.39
C GLY A 380 22.26 -29.50 -35.00
N LEU A 381 21.68 -28.92 -33.94
CA LEU A 381 22.10 -29.10 -32.54
C LEU A 381 21.48 -30.33 -31.86
N GLY A 382 21.05 -31.33 -32.65
CA GLY A 382 20.42 -32.55 -32.13
C GLY A 382 19.13 -32.29 -31.34
N THR A 383 18.93 -33.02 -30.24
CA THR A 383 17.81 -32.82 -29.30
C THR A 383 18.27 -31.85 -28.20
N ALA A 384 18.39 -30.57 -28.55
CA ALA A 384 18.89 -29.55 -27.64
C ALA A 384 17.96 -29.33 -26.44
N ASP A 385 18.52 -29.33 -25.23
CA ASP A 385 17.75 -29.30 -23.98
C ASP A 385 18.25 -28.27 -22.96
N GLY A 386 19.54 -27.92 -22.97
CA GLY A 386 20.14 -26.90 -22.11
C GLY A 386 20.94 -25.88 -22.90
N LEU A 387 21.10 -24.69 -22.35
CA LEU A 387 21.77 -23.56 -22.99
C LEU A 387 22.45 -22.67 -21.96
N ALA A 388 23.73 -22.37 -22.20
CA ALA A 388 24.48 -21.36 -21.46
C ALA A 388 25.23 -20.44 -22.43
N LEU A 389 25.46 -19.19 -22.02
CA LEU A 389 26.11 -18.17 -22.85
C LEU A 389 27.43 -17.75 -22.24
N ASP A 390 28.38 -17.47 -23.13
CA ASP A 390 29.59 -16.69 -22.89
C ASP A 390 29.49 -15.43 -23.78
N PRO A 391 28.83 -14.36 -23.29
CA PRO A 391 28.62 -13.16 -24.06
C PRO A 391 29.93 -12.45 -24.41
N VAL A 392 30.96 -12.57 -23.56
CA VAL A 392 32.26 -11.91 -23.74
C VAL A 392 32.98 -12.49 -24.96
N ASN A 393 32.99 -13.82 -25.11
CA ASN A 393 33.60 -14.48 -26.26
C ASN A 393 32.60 -14.80 -27.38
N GLN A 394 31.38 -14.24 -27.32
CA GLN A 394 30.31 -14.42 -28.31
C GLN A 394 30.03 -15.90 -28.61
N LYS A 395 29.88 -16.72 -27.56
CA LYS A 395 29.65 -18.16 -27.68
C LYS A 395 28.39 -18.61 -26.92
N ALA A 396 27.68 -19.57 -27.48
CA ALA A 396 26.66 -20.35 -26.80
C ALA A 396 27.10 -21.80 -26.67
N TYR A 397 26.77 -22.42 -25.54
CA TYR A 397 27.01 -23.82 -25.26
C TYR A 397 25.68 -24.53 -25.09
N VAL A 398 25.44 -25.57 -25.89
CA VAL A 398 24.13 -26.23 -26.00
C VAL A 398 24.28 -27.71 -25.76
N THR A 399 23.54 -28.26 -24.80
CA THR A 399 23.52 -29.71 -24.54
C THR A 399 22.51 -30.39 -25.44
N ASP A 400 22.95 -31.45 -26.10
CA ASP A 400 22.11 -32.38 -26.85
C ASP A 400 21.91 -33.66 -26.04
N ARG A 401 20.67 -34.10 -25.87
CA ARG A 401 20.35 -35.37 -25.17
C ARG A 401 21.04 -36.60 -25.79
N GLY A 402 21.52 -36.50 -27.02
CA GLY A 402 22.40 -37.50 -27.66
C GLY A 402 23.82 -37.58 -27.07
N GLY A 403 24.14 -36.75 -26.08
CA GLY A 403 25.41 -36.79 -25.35
C GLY A 403 26.49 -35.89 -25.90
N LYS A 404 26.12 -34.82 -26.63
CA LYS A 404 27.06 -33.81 -27.13
C LYS A 404 26.89 -32.48 -26.39
N LEU A 405 28.00 -31.79 -26.18
CA LEU A 405 28.01 -30.37 -25.83
C LEU A 405 28.42 -29.57 -27.07
N TYR A 406 27.47 -28.94 -27.72
CA TYR A 406 27.71 -28.05 -28.85
C TYR A 406 28.26 -26.71 -28.38
N LYS A 407 29.04 -26.07 -29.25
CA LYS A 407 29.54 -24.71 -29.14
C LYS A 407 29.11 -23.96 -30.39
N VAL A 408 28.44 -22.83 -30.21
CA VAL A 408 27.91 -22.01 -31.31
C VAL A 408 28.52 -20.63 -31.22
N ASP A 409 29.06 -20.15 -32.33
CA ASP A 409 29.50 -18.77 -32.46
C ASP A 409 28.27 -17.86 -32.65
N LEU A 410 28.07 -16.91 -31.74
CA LEU A 410 26.87 -16.07 -31.70
C LEU A 410 26.83 -15.03 -32.82
N ALA A 411 27.98 -14.69 -33.42
CA ALA A 411 28.06 -13.71 -34.50
C ALA A 411 27.76 -14.32 -35.87
N SER A 412 28.24 -15.54 -36.11
CA SER A 412 28.15 -16.23 -37.40
C SER A 412 27.13 -17.37 -37.44
N GLY A 413 26.66 -17.85 -36.29
CA GLY A 413 25.81 -19.03 -36.18
C GLY A 413 26.55 -20.35 -36.43
N ARG A 414 27.87 -20.31 -36.63
CA ARG A 414 28.68 -21.49 -36.89
C ARG A 414 28.67 -22.41 -35.68
N THR A 415 28.40 -23.69 -35.92
CA THR A 415 28.34 -24.73 -34.88
C THR A 415 29.59 -25.60 -34.92
N ASP A 416 30.03 -26.00 -33.72
CA ASP A 416 31.05 -27.00 -33.45
C ASP A 416 30.64 -27.76 -32.17
N TRP A 417 31.43 -28.72 -31.69
CA TRP A 417 31.20 -29.36 -30.40
C TRP A 417 32.47 -29.37 -29.54
N VAL A 418 32.26 -29.23 -28.23
CA VAL A 418 33.33 -29.32 -27.22
C VAL A 418 33.68 -30.77 -26.96
N LEU A 419 32.66 -31.59 -26.69
CA LEU A 419 32.84 -33.00 -26.33
C LEU A 419 31.58 -33.80 -26.68
N GLU A 420 31.76 -35.10 -26.86
CA GLU A 420 30.69 -36.06 -27.14
C GLU A 420 30.73 -37.25 -26.18
N LYS A 421 29.70 -38.11 -26.24
CA LYS A 421 29.53 -39.31 -25.39
C LYS A 421 29.38 -38.97 -23.90
N LEU A 422 28.72 -37.87 -23.60
CA LEU A 422 28.52 -37.36 -22.24
C LEU A 422 27.36 -38.01 -21.46
N GLY A 423 26.66 -38.99 -22.05
CA GLY A 423 25.43 -39.56 -21.48
C GLY A 423 24.18 -38.83 -21.96
N GLN A 424 23.11 -38.85 -21.16
CA GLN A 424 21.89 -38.11 -21.47
C GLN A 424 21.95 -36.75 -20.80
N VAL A 425 22.52 -35.77 -21.50
CA VAL A 425 22.77 -34.44 -20.93
C VAL A 425 21.55 -33.52 -21.12
N ASN A 426 21.17 -32.83 -20.04
CA ASN A 426 19.91 -32.08 -19.99
C ASN A 426 20.09 -30.58 -19.74
N ASP A 427 21.19 -30.17 -19.10
CA ASP A 427 21.47 -28.76 -18.83
C ASP A 427 22.97 -28.50 -18.72
N VAL A 428 23.36 -27.24 -18.88
CA VAL A 428 24.76 -26.78 -18.80
C VAL A 428 24.84 -25.44 -18.07
N ALA A 429 25.85 -25.30 -17.20
CA ALA A 429 26.24 -24.04 -16.59
C ALA A 429 27.75 -23.84 -16.71
N LEU A 430 28.22 -22.59 -16.86
CA LEU A 430 29.60 -22.29 -17.20
C LEU A 430 30.36 -21.69 -16.01
N ASP A 431 31.56 -22.21 -15.77
CA ASP A 431 32.63 -21.58 -14.99
C ASP A 431 33.70 -21.11 -15.99
N LEU A 432 33.49 -19.92 -16.54
CA LEU A 432 34.38 -19.34 -17.56
C LEU A 432 35.80 -19.07 -17.02
N PRO A 433 35.99 -18.50 -15.81
CA PRO A 433 37.33 -18.33 -15.24
C PRO A 433 38.07 -19.66 -15.01
N GLY A 434 37.33 -20.73 -14.67
CA GLY A 434 37.89 -22.07 -14.46
C GLY A 434 38.05 -22.92 -15.72
N ASP A 435 37.67 -22.41 -16.90
CA ASP A 435 37.62 -23.14 -18.19
C ASP A 435 36.77 -24.43 -18.13
N LYS A 436 35.65 -24.40 -17.41
CA LYS A 436 34.81 -25.58 -17.17
C LYS A 436 33.35 -25.34 -17.54
N ALA A 437 32.71 -26.38 -18.06
CA ALA A 437 31.26 -26.48 -18.13
C ALA A 437 30.78 -27.58 -17.19
N TYR A 438 29.82 -27.25 -16.33
CA TYR A 438 29.08 -28.18 -15.49
C TYR A 438 27.88 -28.70 -16.26
N ILE A 439 27.71 -30.03 -16.31
CA ILE A 439 26.72 -30.69 -17.14
C ILE A 439 25.89 -31.66 -16.32
N ALA A 440 24.57 -31.57 -16.47
CA ALA A 440 23.61 -32.46 -15.84
C ALA A 440 23.41 -33.71 -16.71
N ASP A 441 23.91 -34.85 -16.26
CA ASP A 441 23.74 -36.15 -16.90
C ASP A 441 22.64 -36.92 -16.18
N TRP A 442 21.43 -36.88 -16.75
CA TRP A 442 20.23 -37.42 -16.12
C TRP A 442 20.27 -38.95 -16.01
N SER A 443 20.67 -39.64 -17.08
CA SER A 443 20.72 -41.12 -17.10
C SER A 443 21.94 -41.65 -16.37
N GLY A 444 23.07 -40.95 -16.42
CA GLY A 444 24.25 -41.24 -15.59
C GLY A 444 24.08 -40.87 -14.12
N ARG A 445 22.96 -40.22 -13.75
CA ARG A 445 22.60 -39.80 -12.39
C ARG A 445 23.69 -38.99 -11.69
N ARG A 446 24.27 -38.02 -12.41
CA ARG A 446 25.47 -37.31 -11.95
C ARG A 446 25.56 -35.89 -12.50
N LEU A 447 26.32 -35.08 -11.79
CA LEU A 447 26.85 -33.81 -12.25
C LEU A 447 28.29 -34.05 -12.69
N ILE A 448 28.64 -33.67 -13.93
CA ILE A 448 30.02 -33.77 -14.44
C ILE A 448 30.55 -32.39 -14.83
N THR A 449 31.87 -32.27 -14.94
CA THR A 449 32.54 -31.13 -15.56
C THR A 449 33.34 -31.56 -16.76
N VAL A 450 33.40 -30.69 -17.77
CA VAL A 450 34.23 -30.83 -18.97
C VAL A 450 35.08 -29.58 -19.15
N SER A 451 36.27 -29.71 -19.73
CA SER A 451 37.07 -28.54 -20.13
C SER A 451 36.45 -27.91 -21.37
N LEU A 452 36.42 -26.57 -21.41
CA LEU A 452 35.91 -25.82 -22.56
C LEU A 452 36.97 -25.61 -23.65
N SER A 453 38.26 -25.71 -23.29
CA SER A 453 39.39 -25.52 -24.20
C SER A 453 40.10 -26.81 -24.62
N ASP A 454 40.08 -27.85 -23.79
CA ASP A 454 40.69 -29.16 -24.07
C ASP A 454 39.61 -30.24 -24.31
N PRO A 455 39.26 -30.53 -25.57
CA PRO A 455 38.28 -31.56 -25.92
C PRO A 455 38.81 -32.99 -25.70
N THR A 456 40.09 -33.17 -25.37
CA THR A 456 40.69 -34.49 -25.08
C THR A 456 40.62 -34.85 -23.60
N ALA A 457 40.39 -33.86 -22.73
CA ALA A 457 40.22 -34.06 -21.30
C ALA A 457 38.97 -34.91 -21.02
N SER A 458 39.13 -35.95 -20.21
CA SER A 458 38.01 -36.78 -19.79
C SER A 458 37.06 -36.02 -18.86
N PRO A 459 35.73 -36.22 -18.97
CA PRO A 459 34.79 -35.63 -18.03
C PRO A 459 35.05 -36.06 -16.59
N ILE A 460 34.96 -35.11 -15.66
CA ILE A 460 35.17 -35.34 -14.24
C ILE A 460 33.82 -35.40 -13.54
N THR A 461 33.55 -36.47 -12.78
CA THR A 461 32.33 -36.55 -11.95
C THR A 461 32.48 -35.65 -10.73
N VAL A 462 31.58 -34.68 -10.60
CA VAL A 462 31.52 -33.74 -9.48
C VAL A 462 30.70 -34.33 -8.35
N ALA A 463 29.51 -34.82 -8.66
CA ALA A 463 28.61 -35.47 -7.71
C ALA A 463 27.77 -36.53 -8.42
N GLN A 464 27.25 -37.51 -7.67
CA GLN A 464 26.49 -38.64 -8.20
C GLN A 464 25.30 -38.98 -7.31
N GLY A 465 24.37 -39.79 -7.82
CA GLY A 465 23.20 -40.30 -7.10
C GLY A 465 21.90 -39.53 -7.35
N MET A 466 21.93 -38.47 -8.16
CA MET A 466 20.80 -37.57 -8.42
C MET A 466 20.41 -37.60 -9.90
N HIS A 467 19.12 -37.51 -10.25
CA HIS A 467 18.69 -37.36 -11.64
C HIS A 467 18.80 -35.89 -12.05
N ALA A 468 20.05 -35.43 -12.19
CA ALA A 468 20.37 -34.05 -12.49
C ALA A 468 19.67 -33.62 -13.78
N TYR A 469 18.85 -32.57 -13.70
CA TYR A 469 18.08 -32.07 -14.83
C TYR A 469 18.31 -30.59 -15.12
N GLY A 470 18.47 -29.76 -14.09
CA GLY A 470 18.82 -28.34 -14.22
C GLY A 470 19.92 -27.92 -13.26
N ILE A 471 20.72 -26.93 -13.66
CA ILE A 471 21.91 -26.49 -12.90
C ILE A 471 21.95 -24.96 -12.84
N ALA A 472 22.25 -24.43 -11.66
CA ALA A 472 22.74 -23.07 -11.51
C ALA A 472 23.98 -23.02 -10.61
N LEU A 473 24.92 -22.12 -10.91
CA LEU A 473 26.19 -21.99 -10.19
C LEU A 473 26.22 -20.67 -9.41
N ASP A 474 26.67 -20.76 -8.16
CA ASP A 474 27.13 -19.63 -7.36
C ASP A 474 28.64 -19.78 -7.18
N LEU A 475 29.40 -19.31 -8.18
CA LEU A 475 30.85 -19.44 -8.23
C LEU A 475 31.55 -18.69 -7.08
N PRO A 476 31.17 -17.44 -6.71
CA PRO A 476 31.75 -16.77 -5.54
C PRO A 476 31.56 -17.55 -4.24
N GLY A 477 30.41 -18.21 -4.08
CA GLY A 477 30.13 -19.09 -2.93
C GLY A 477 30.76 -20.48 -3.01
N ASN A 478 31.36 -20.87 -4.14
CA ASN A 478 31.77 -22.24 -4.46
C ASN A 478 30.62 -23.25 -4.32
N LYS A 479 29.43 -22.91 -4.85
CA LYS A 479 28.23 -23.74 -4.74
C LYS A 479 27.62 -24.05 -6.11
N ALA A 480 27.01 -25.22 -6.20
CA ALA A 480 26.12 -25.57 -7.31
C ALA A 480 24.74 -25.94 -6.77
N TYR A 481 23.69 -25.51 -7.47
CA TYR A 481 22.30 -25.84 -7.20
C TYR A 481 21.80 -26.75 -8.32
N VAL A 482 21.46 -27.99 -7.99
CA VAL A 482 21.08 -29.02 -8.96
C VAL A 482 19.67 -29.50 -8.71
N ALA A 483 18.81 -29.44 -9.72
CA ALA A 483 17.49 -30.03 -9.67
C ALA A 483 17.56 -31.54 -9.91
N ASP A 484 17.16 -32.32 -8.91
CA ASP A 484 16.94 -33.77 -9.01
C ASP A 484 15.47 -34.02 -9.34
N VAL A 485 15.18 -34.26 -10.62
CA VAL A 485 13.81 -34.30 -11.13
C VAL A 485 13.01 -35.48 -10.57
N GLU A 486 13.61 -36.67 -10.49
CA GLU A 486 12.93 -37.85 -9.92
C GLU A 486 13.01 -37.86 -8.39
N GLY A 487 14.09 -37.31 -7.81
CA GLY A 487 14.21 -37.14 -6.36
C GLY A 487 13.28 -36.07 -5.79
N GLY A 488 12.72 -35.20 -6.64
CA GLY A 488 11.79 -34.14 -6.24
C GLY A 488 12.42 -33.11 -5.32
N LYS A 489 13.69 -32.77 -5.55
CA LYS A 489 14.43 -31.82 -4.70
C LYS A 489 15.38 -30.93 -5.48
N LEU A 490 15.59 -29.72 -4.96
CA LEU A 490 16.76 -28.90 -5.30
C LEU A 490 17.87 -29.23 -4.32
N ILE A 491 19.08 -29.54 -4.81
CA ILE A 491 20.25 -29.91 -4.00
C ILE A 491 21.29 -28.79 -4.05
N GLU A 492 21.75 -28.31 -2.90
CA GLU A 492 22.94 -27.45 -2.78
C GLU A 492 24.18 -28.32 -2.59
N LEU A 493 25.14 -28.21 -3.51
CA LEU A 493 26.43 -28.90 -3.49
C LEU A 493 27.56 -27.92 -3.15
N ASP A 494 28.45 -28.34 -2.26
CA ASP A 494 29.72 -27.67 -1.97
C ASP A 494 30.79 -28.10 -2.99
N LEU A 495 31.26 -27.15 -3.79
CA LEU A 495 32.25 -27.39 -4.84
C LEU A 495 33.70 -27.34 -4.32
N THR A 496 33.94 -27.04 -3.04
CA THR A 496 35.29 -27.03 -2.46
C THR A 496 35.86 -28.45 -2.23
N SER A 497 35.00 -29.47 -2.24
CA SER A 497 35.41 -30.87 -2.11
C SER A 497 35.24 -31.64 -3.41
N GLN A 498 36.04 -32.69 -3.58
CA GLN A 498 35.92 -33.61 -4.70
C GLN A 498 35.87 -35.07 -4.18
N PRO A 499 34.73 -35.77 -4.26
CA PRO A 499 33.45 -35.33 -4.83
C PRO A 499 32.80 -34.18 -4.03
N ALA A 500 31.97 -33.38 -4.70
CA ALA A 500 31.19 -32.32 -4.08
C ALA A 500 30.20 -32.91 -3.08
N LYS A 501 30.02 -32.26 -1.93
CA LYS A 501 29.14 -32.74 -0.85
C LYS A 501 27.81 -32.03 -0.88
N GLU A 502 26.71 -32.77 -0.70
CA GLU A 502 25.39 -32.19 -0.44
C GLU A 502 25.41 -31.47 0.90
N ARG A 503 25.10 -30.17 0.90
CA ARG A 503 24.98 -29.35 2.11
C ARG A 503 23.54 -29.29 2.60
N ARG A 504 22.62 -29.02 1.68
CA ARG A 504 21.20 -28.78 1.94
C ARG A 504 20.38 -29.25 0.76
N SER A 505 19.09 -29.51 1.00
CA SER A 505 18.12 -29.74 -0.06
C SER A 505 16.74 -29.19 0.29
N TRP A 506 15.96 -28.88 -0.73
CA TRP A 506 14.59 -28.36 -0.61
C TRP A 506 13.64 -29.23 -1.43
N SER A 507 12.49 -29.56 -0.84
CA SER A 507 11.47 -30.40 -1.48
C SER A 507 10.71 -29.61 -2.54
N VAL A 508 11.03 -29.85 -3.81
CA VAL A 508 10.31 -29.30 -4.97
C VAL A 508 9.96 -30.47 -5.88
N PRO A 509 8.71 -30.96 -5.83
CA PRO A 509 8.30 -32.10 -6.65
C PRO A 509 8.63 -31.86 -8.11
N ARG A 510 9.32 -32.82 -8.74
CA ARG A 510 9.66 -32.79 -10.16
C ARG A 510 10.44 -31.54 -10.57
N ALA A 511 11.40 -31.09 -9.75
CA ALA A 511 12.28 -29.96 -10.03
C ALA A 511 12.98 -30.09 -11.39
N ALA A 512 12.98 -29.02 -12.19
CA ALA A 512 13.52 -28.99 -13.54
C ALA A 512 14.51 -27.84 -13.74
N GLY A 513 14.10 -26.70 -14.29
CA GLY A 513 14.98 -25.54 -14.47
C GLY A 513 15.30 -24.85 -13.15
N VAL A 514 16.50 -24.30 -13.02
CA VAL A 514 16.96 -23.56 -11.84
C VAL A 514 17.63 -22.27 -12.28
N ALA A 515 17.28 -21.15 -11.66
CA ALA A 515 17.98 -19.88 -11.81
C ALA A 515 18.16 -19.19 -10.45
N LEU A 516 19.25 -18.45 -10.27
CA LEU A 516 19.59 -17.77 -9.02
C LEU A 516 19.45 -16.26 -9.17
N ASN A 517 18.95 -15.59 -8.12
CA ASN A 517 18.95 -14.14 -8.02
C ASN A 517 18.96 -13.70 -6.54
N GLY A 518 19.96 -12.92 -6.13
CA GLY A 518 19.98 -12.23 -4.83
C GLY A 518 19.70 -13.10 -3.59
N GLY A 519 20.33 -14.28 -3.49
CA GLY A 519 20.11 -15.21 -2.36
C GLY A 519 18.82 -16.05 -2.48
N LYS A 520 18.14 -16.02 -3.63
CA LYS A 520 16.99 -16.86 -3.95
C LYS A 520 17.26 -17.78 -5.12
N ALA A 521 16.59 -18.92 -5.14
CA ALA A 521 16.50 -19.80 -6.30
C ALA A 521 15.06 -19.82 -6.85
N TYR A 522 14.93 -19.76 -8.16
CA TYR A 522 13.68 -19.97 -8.88
C TYR A 522 13.74 -21.32 -9.58
N VAL A 523 12.79 -22.20 -9.28
CA VAL A 523 12.78 -23.60 -9.70
C VAL A 523 11.51 -23.91 -10.47
N GLY A 524 11.65 -24.24 -11.75
CA GLY A 524 10.55 -24.73 -12.58
C GLY A 524 10.27 -26.21 -12.34
N GLN A 525 9.06 -26.66 -12.63
CA GLN A 525 8.69 -28.08 -12.54
C GLN A 525 8.62 -28.78 -13.90
N TYR A 526 8.89 -30.08 -13.91
CA TYR A 526 8.94 -30.89 -15.13
C TYR A 526 7.56 -31.27 -15.68
N ASP A 527 6.61 -31.69 -14.86
CA ASP A 527 5.28 -32.14 -15.32
C ASP A 527 4.15 -31.68 -14.41
N ARG A 528 4.42 -30.62 -13.64
CA ARG A 528 3.51 -30.02 -12.65
C ARG A 528 3.23 -28.54 -12.90
N ASP A 529 3.71 -27.99 -14.03
CA ASP A 529 3.42 -26.65 -14.55
C ASP A 529 3.69 -25.43 -13.65
N GLY A 530 4.38 -25.61 -12.52
CA GLY A 530 4.73 -24.55 -11.59
C GLY A 530 6.13 -23.96 -11.73
N LEU A 531 6.26 -22.72 -11.28
CA LEU A 531 7.51 -22.03 -10.94
C LEU A 531 7.48 -21.72 -9.44
N TYR A 532 8.53 -22.11 -8.73
CA TYR A 532 8.68 -21.92 -7.29
C TYR A 532 9.85 -21.00 -6.98
N GLU A 533 9.76 -20.25 -5.90
CA GLU A 533 10.82 -19.45 -5.32
C GLU A 533 11.27 -20.08 -4.00
N ILE A 534 12.57 -20.10 -3.76
CA ILE A 534 13.19 -20.61 -2.54
C ILE A 534 14.14 -19.55 -2.01
N ASN A 535 13.96 -19.16 -0.75
CA ASN A 535 14.94 -18.35 -0.04
C ASN A 535 16.10 -19.24 0.43
N LEU A 536 17.30 -19.03 -0.13
CA LEU A 536 18.48 -19.85 0.15
C LEU A 536 19.19 -19.45 1.45
N GLU A 537 18.94 -18.24 1.95
CA GLU A 537 19.54 -17.72 3.18
C GLU A 537 18.76 -18.13 4.44
N ALA A 538 17.48 -18.44 4.30
CA ALA A 538 16.65 -18.90 5.41
C ALA A 538 16.91 -20.38 5.74
N GLU A 539 17.18 -20.69 7.02
CA GLU A 539 17.19 -22.07 7.49
C GLU A 539 15.78 -22.67 7.37
N GLY A 540 15.65 -23.74 6.57
CA GLY A 540 14.36 -24.40 6.33
C GLY A 540 13.41 -23.64 5.39
N GLY A 541 13.90 -22.70 4.57
CA GLY A 541 13.07 -21.94 3.63
C GLY A 541 12.20 -22.82 2.74
N ALA A 542 10.89 -22.88 3.02
CA ALA A 542 9.96 -23.69 2.24
C ALA A 542 9.78 -23.10 0.83
N PRO A 543 9.79 -23.92 -0.24
CA PRO A 543 9.51 -23.43 -1.58
C PRO A 543 8.11 -22.82 -1.68
N GLN A 544 8.02 -21.63 -2.25
CA GLN A 544 6.78 -20.87 -2.44
C GLN A 544 6.38 -20.83 -3.92
N SER A 545 5.11 -21.05 -4.23
CA SER A 545 4.63 -20.97 -5.61
C SER A 545 4.63 -19.52 -6.11
N VAL A 546 5.26 -19.28 -7.26
CA VAL A 546 5.26 -17.98 -7.95
C VAL A 546 4.21 -17.95 -9.06
N ALA A 547 4.17 -18.99 -9.89
CA ALA A 547 3.27 -19.08 -11.03
C ALA A 547 2.94 -20.55 -11.36
N THR A 548 1.75 -20.78 -11.92
CA THR A 548 1.24 -22.10 -12.33
C THR A 548 0.76 -22.07 -13.78
N ALA A 549 0.37 -23.21 -14.35
CA ALA A 549 -0.06 -23.31 -15.75
C ALA A 549 1.00 -22.87 -16.78
N LEU A 550 2.28 -23.09 -16.45
CA LEU A 550 3.42 -22.78 -17.30
C LEU A 550 3.74 -23.89 -18.30
N GLY A 551 3.12 -25.06 -18.20
CA GLY A 551 3.31 -26.18 -19.12
C GLY A 551 4.24 -27.26 -18.58
N HIS A 552 5.10 -27.80 -19.45
CA HIS A 552 5.94 -28.97 -19.12
C HIS A 552 7.42 -28.66 -19.30
N SER A 553 8.29 -29.24 -18.48
CA SER A 553 9.73 -28.99 -18.43
C SER A 553 10.03 -27.50 -18.32
N VAL A 554 9.43 -26.87 -17.30
CA VAL A 554 9.54 -25.43 -17.04
C VAL A 554 11.01 -25.08 -16.78
N ARG A 555 11.57 -24.29 -17.69
CA ARG A 555 12.95 -23.79 -17.66
C ARG A 555 12.91 -22.30 -17.46
N VAL A 556 13.87 -21.76 -16.70
CA VAL A 556 13.80 -20.40 -16.19
C VAL A 556 15.14 -19.70 -16.36
N ALA A 557 15.09 -18.44 -16.78
CA ALA A 557 16.21 -17.50 -16.73
C ALA A 557 15.72 -16.15 -16.20
N LEU A 558 16.53 -15.49 -15.36
CA LEU A 558 16.15 -14.26 -14.67
C LEU A 558 16.84 -13.05 -15.30
N ASP A 559 16.12 -11.94 -15.47
CA ASP A 559 16.70 -10.66 -15.92
C ASP A 559 17.58 -10.00 -14.84
N GLY A 560 17.51 -10.49 -13.60
CA GLY A 560 18.24 -9.96 -12.44
C GLY A 560 17.55 -8.77 -11.78
N ALA A 561 16.32 -8.44 -12.19
CA ALA A 561 15.50 -7.38 -11.63
C ALA A 561 14.12 -7.94 -11.25
N ALA A 562 13.13 -7.84 -12.15
CA ALA A 562 11.72 -8.05 -11.85
C ALA A 562 11.11 -9.26 -12.57
N HIS A 563 11.80 -9.86 -13.55
CA HIS A 563 11.19 -10.81 -14.46
C HIS A 563 11.97 -12.12 -14.62
N ALA A 564 11.23 -13.22 -14.58
CA ALA A 564 11.66 -14.55 -15.00
C ALA A 564 11.12 -14.84 -16.40
N TYR A 565 12.01 -15.23 -17.31
CA TYR A 565 11.64 -15.76 -18.61
C TYR A 565 11.56 -17.28 -18.52
N VAL A 566 10.40 -17.80 -18.89
CA VAL A 566 10.04 -19.20 -18.74
C VAL A 566 9.66 -19.80 -20.08
N CYS A 567 10.24 -20.95 -20.38
CA CYS A 567 9.85 -21.76 -21.53
C CYS A 567 9.42 -23.16 -21.09
N ASP A 568 8.62 -23.79 -21.94
CA ASP A 568 8.08 -25.11 -21.70
C ASP A 568 8.20 -25.98 -22.96
N SER A 569 8.42 -27.28 -22.78
CA SER A 569 8.82 -28.20 -23.85
C SER A 569 7.68 -28.59 -24.81
N TYR A 570 6.42 -28.33 -24.45
CA TYR A 570 5.27 -28.60 -25.31
C TYR A 570 4.59 -27.33 -25.81
N GLY A 571 4.81 -26.21 -25.15
CA GLY A 571 4.37 -24.89 -25.56
C GLY A 571 5.36 -24.28 -26.52
N ASN A 572 4.81 -23.69 -27.58
CA ASN A 572 5.61 -23.02 -28.59
C ASN A 572 5.98 -21.58 -28.19
N ASN A 573 5.91 -21.25 -26.89
CA ASN A 573 5.86 -19.88 -26.40
C ASN A 573 6.93 -19.63 -25.33
N LEU A 574 7.52 -18.43 -25.38
CA LEU A 574 8.26 -17.86 -24.28
C LEU A 574 7.32 -17.00 -23.45
N ARG A 575 7.31 -17.22 -22.13
CA ARG A 575 6.55 -16.44 -21.17
C ARG A 575 7.48 -15.59 -20.32
N GLU A 576 7.07 -14.37 -20.06
CA GLU A 576 7.60 -13.53 -19.01
C GLU A 576 6.70 -13.70 -17.78
N VAL A 577 7.31 -13.91 -16.62
CA VAL A 577 6.67 -14.08 -15.33
C VAL A 577 7.25 -13.05 -14.38
N THR A 578 6.41 -12.22 -13.76
CA THR A 578 6.88 -11.25 -12.77
C THR A 578 7.23 -11.95 -11.46
N VAL A 579 8.40 -11.65 -10.90
CA VAL A 579 8.94 -12.27 -9.67
C VAL A 579 9.14 -11.28 -8.52
N THR A 580 8.63 -10.05 -8.64
CA THR A 580 8.64 -9.05 -7.57
C THR A 580 7.74 -9.49 -6.40
N GLU A 581 7.88 -8.85 -5.24
CA GLU A 581 7.08 -9.18 -4.04
C GLU A 581 5.77 -8.38 -3.94
N ASP A 582 5.43 -7.63 -4.98
CA ASP A 582 4.17 -6.86 -5.04
C ASP A 582 3.03 -7.73 -5.61
N GLU A 583 1.85 -7.13 -5.75
CA GLU A 583 0.63 -7.77 -6.27
C GLU A 583 0.74 -8.29 -7.71
N THR A 584 1.78 -7.91 -8.45
CA THR A 584 2.06 -8.38 -9.80
C THR A 584 2.86 -9.69 -9.82
N LYS A 585 3.32 -10.19 -8.66
CA LYS A 585 3.99 -11.50 -8.55
C LYS A 585 3.16 -12.58 -9.23
N GLY A 586 3.81 -13.33 -10.13
CA GLY A 586 3.17 -14.42 -10.86
C GLY A 586 2.35 -14.00 -12.09
N LEU A 587 2.25 -12.70 -12.41
CA LEU A 587 1.66 -12.27 -13.68
C LEU A 587 2.45 -12.84 -14.85
N GLN A 588 1.74 -13.39 -15.83
CA GLN A 588 2.33 -14.05 -16.98
C GLN A 588 1.96 -13.33 -18.27
N ARG A 589 2.95 -13.19 -19.15
CA ARG A 589 2.75 -12.63 -20.48
C ARG A 589 3.50 -13.47 -21.51
N VAL A 590 2.84 -13.85 -22.61
CA VAL A 590 3.54 -14.45 -23.75
C VAL A 590 4.30 -13.36 -24.49
N VAL A 591 5.62 -13.49 -24.59
CA VAL A 591 6.51 -12.50 -25.20
C VAL A 591 7.06 -12.94 -26.56
N ALA A 592 7.07 -14.24 -26.84
CA ALA A 592 7.36 -14.79 -28.15
C ALA A 592 6.63 -16.12 -28.36
N GLY A 593 6.38 -16.46 -29.62
CA GLY A 593 5.68 -17.68 -30.03
C GLY A 593 6.35 -18.35 -31.24
N ALA A 594 5.84 -19.52 -31.62
CA ALA A 594 6.38 -20.35 -32.71
C ALA A 594 7.85 -20.79 -32.51
N LEU A 595 8.27 -20.97 -31.26
CA LEU A 595 9.65 -21.34 -30.91
C LEU A 595 9.91 -22.85 -30.97
N GLY A 596 8.85 -23.67 -31.09
CA GLY A 596 8.95 -25.12 -31.00
C GLY A 596 9.07 -25.62 -29.54
N PRO A 597 9.48 -26.89 -29.33
CA PRO A 597 9.65 -27.49 -28.01
C PRO A 597 10.91 -26.92 -27.32
N VAL A 598 10.78 -25.74 -26.72
CA VAL A 598 11.89 -25.02 -26.11
C VAL A 598 12.26 -25.63 -24.77
N CYS A 599 13.55 -25.85 -24.55
CA CYS A 599 14.05 -26.47 -23.31
C CYS A 599 15.30 -25.78 -22.76
N GLY A 600 16.08 -25.07 -23.60
CA GLY A 600 17.17 -24.23 -23.15
C GLY A 600 16.81 -22.75 -23.27
N ILE A 601 17.12 -21.96 -22.25
CA ILE A 601 16.95 -20.50 -22.28
C ILE A 601 18.15 -19.81 -21.62
N ALA A 602 18.65 -18.75 -22.24
CA ALA A 602 19.68 -17.91 -21.66
C ALA A 602 19.52 -16.45 -22.11
N LEU A 603 19.96 -15.53 -21.26
CA LEU A 603 19.80 -14.10 -21.47
C LEU A 603 21.16 -13.45 -21.70
N ASP A 604 21.28 -12.70 -22.78
CA ASP A 604 22.37 -11.74 -22.96
C ASP A 604 21.83 -10.34 -22.62
N ARG A 605 22.00 -9.97 -21.36
CA ARG A 605 21.51 -8.70 -20.82
C ARG A 605 22.22 -7.50 -21.45
N SER A 606 23.50 -7.64 -21.79
CA SER A 606 24.31 -6.56 -22.36
C SER A 606 23.78 -6.10 -23.72
N ASN A 607 23.31 -7.05 -24.54
CA ASN A 607 22.76 -6.77 -25.87
C ASN A 607 21.22 -6.76 -25.90
N GLY A 608 20.55 -7.02 -24.77
CA GLY A 608 19.10 -7.10 -24.69
C GLY A 608 18.52 -8.24 -25.54
N LEU A 609 19.21 -9.39 -25.59
CA LEU A 609 18.85 -10.56 -26.40
C LEU A 609 18.48 -11.74 -25.52
N ILE A 610 17.43 -12.47 -25.91
CA ILE A 610 17.11 -13.78 -25.35
C ILE A 610 17.47 -14.84 -26.37
N TYR A 611 18.19 -15.87 -25.93
CA TYR A 611 18.47 -17.05 -26.73
C TYR A 611 17.69 -18.24 -26.20
N VAL A 612 17.16 -19.03 -27.13
CA VAL A 612 16.42 -20.26 -26.80
C VAL A 612 16.88 -21.40 -27.68
N ALA A 613 17.12 -22.55 -27.06
CA ALA A 613 17.42 -23.80 -27.74
C ALA A 613 16.19 -24.71 -27.66
N ASN A 614 15.81 -25.31 -28.80
CA ASN A 614 14.66 -26.21 -28.89
C ASN A 614 15.05 -27.62 -29.31
N ARG A 615 14.19 -28.60 -29.01
CA ARG A 615 14.43 -30.01 -29.36
C ARG A 615 14.33 -30.32 -30.86
N TRP A 616 14.09 -29.33 -31.71
CA TRP A 616 14.27 -29.44 -33.15
C TRP A 616 15.72 -29.16 -33.57
N GLY A 617 16.61 -28.93 -32.62
CA GLY A 617 18.03 -28.69 -32.86
C GLY A 617 18.33 -27.28 -33.35
N LYS A 618 17.47 -26.32 -33.03
CA LYS A 618 17.65 -24.90 -33.40
C LYS A 618 18.06 -24.06 -32.20
N LEU A 619 18.93 -23.10 -32.46
CA LEU A 619 19.19 -21.97 -31.57
C LEU A 619 18.54 -20.73 -32.18
N LEU A 620 17.59 -20.14 -31.45
CA LEU A 620 16.87 -18.95 -31.88
C LEU A 620 17.27 -17.76 -31.00
N GLN A 621 17.41 -16.61 -31.64
CA GLN A 621 17.66 -15.32 -31.02
C GLN A 621 16.41 -14.46 -31.08
N MET A 622 16.04 -13.82 -29.97
CA MET A 622 14.88 -12.94 -29.85
C MET A 622 15.33 -11.53 -29.46
N PRO A 623 15.40 -10.60 -30.42
CA PRO A 623 15.73 -9.22 -30.13
C PRO A 623 14.50 -8.42 -29.68
N GLY A 624 14.71 -7.54 -28.69
CA GLY A 624 13.69 -6.57 -28.25
C GLY A 624 12.67 -7.11 -27.25
N VAL A 625 12.95 -8.26 -26.62
CA VAL A 625 12.14 -8.80 -25.51
C VAL A 625 12.66 -8.31 -24.15
N LEU A 626 13.99 -8.28 -23.97
CA LEU A 626 14.59 -7.73 -22.76
C LEU A 626 14.60 -6.19 -22.82
N PRO A 627 14.28 -5.49 -21.71
CA PRO A 627 14.52 -4.06 -21.61
C PRO A 627 16.03 -3.80 -21.71
N ARG A 628 16.44 -2.92 -22.63
CA ARG A 628 17.84 -2.49 -22.71
C ARG A 628 18.22 -1.79 -21.40
N THR A 629 19.34 -2.18 -20.80
CA THR A 629 19.85 -1.50 -19.61
C THR A 629 20.13 -0.03 -19.96
N PRO A 630 19.61 0.96 -19.21
CA PRO A 630 19.92 2.36 -19.46
C PRO A 630 21.40 2.61 -19.17
N GLY A 631 22.17 2.94 -20.20
CA GLY A 631 23.56 3.38 -20.06
C GLY A 631 24.61 2.33 -20.39
N GLN A 632 24.78 2.05 -21.68
CA GLN A 632 26.08 1.96 -22.38
C GLN A 632 25.80 1.93 -23.89
N PRO A 633 26.74 2.43 -24.72
CA PRO A 633 26.47 3.16 -25.96
C PRO A 633 25.70 2.43 -27.06
#